data_AF-A0A9D4Z0P4-F1
#
_entry.id   AF-A0A9D4Z0P4-F1
#
_cell.length_a   1.000
_cell.length_b   1.000
_cell.length_c   1.000
_cell.angle_alpha   90.00
_cell.angle_beta   90.00
_cell.angle_gamma   90.00
#
_symmetry.space_group_name_H-M   'P 1'
#
loop_
_entity.id
_entity.type
_entity.pdbx_description
1 polymer ?
#
loop_
_entity_poly.entity_id
_entity_poly.type
_entity_poly.pdbx_seq_one_letter_code
_entity_poly.pdbx_strand_id
1 'polypeptide(L)'
;MISKWSGMLRQAGSGDTILGRRNAPPIHWRPHTRQRRCFVQASSGVPPTASEPRKLTILHFNDVYNVEERGIEPVGGAPRFAHAVRQFAGEKPLVLFSGDCLNPSLMSAFTRGEQMVPVLNSLGVQAAAVGNHDFDFGIPTLQKHMRSFRFPWLLSNVLDAATGQPLGGALRSHIIDWQGVRVGLMGLVEPEWLLTIPSIEESDIKFLDFCKEGRQLAGELAEQGADLIVALTHMRTPNDLLLAAGVPEIQMVLGGHDHHFEITQTKPHGTHVFKSGTDFREFCVIRLKVPASLQDRPALEWERVEINSSVPEDAEVAAIVKVYQDLIGTKMDEPLGWSHIDLDARFDTVRQAESNLGSLFADVMRISLGADVAFFNGGTIRSDQIHAAGQLLMRDFVSMLPFTDDLVLLELSGADLLKVLETGVGAVPALEGRFLQVSGLRFAFDAAQPAGSRIPLESVEVAGAPLDLDHVYKVATKAYLRGGKDGFDSLKKSTVLVDGETNPRLATLIQYLLMRVEQLNQQLAKELHRMLLSEQQRLIDEAGGLQAEEGSSSSSSSSSSGGNGSGDAASKQPVAVAAGSSSGEAAGLQQETLAGAAVRVGAAVQYSPGSPISGTVTGFPGSIPHDAERHVQEVSSTGAAISLALLLRQRSEQAAGGGDDEDGSQEKWPGLSEEEEAAAHSSAVLSALWFLDPCAHGLDELIVFDAVKRKFGIAPAAEQRIRRLDL
;
A
#
# COMPACT_ATOMS: atom_id res chain seq x y z
N MET A 1 -19.91 -42.20 -23.77
CA MET A 1 -19.90 -42.10 -25.25
C MET A 1 -18.89 -41.02 -25.60
N ILE A 2 -17.72 -41.23 -26.21
CA ILE A 2 -17.25 -42.25 -27.14
C ILE A 2 -15.73 -42.43 -26.90
N SER A 3 -15.33 -43.65 -26.59
CA SER A 3 -14.02 -44.19 -26.92
C SER A 3 -13.97 -44.45 -28.42
N LYS A 4 -12.93 -44.00 -29.13
CA LYS A 4 -12.34 -44.71 -30.30
C LYS A 4 -11.25 -43.87 -30.95
N TRP A 5 -10.01 -44.35 -30.82
CA TRP A 5 -8.95 -44.49 -31.84
C TRP A 5 -7.57 -44.10 -31.33
N SER A 6 -6.92 -45.09 -30.74
CA SER A 6 -5.47 -45.25 -30.69
C SER A 6 -5.05 -46.23 -31.80
N GLY A 7 -4.01 -45.88 -32.55
CA GLY A 7 -3.22 -46.85 -33.32
C GLY A 7 -2.82 -46.42 -34.74
N MET A 8 -1.52 -46.62 -35.04
CA MET A 8 -0.77 -46.41 -36.30
C MET A 8 -0.10 -45.02 -36.39
N LEU A 9 1.22 -44.84 -36.44
CA LEU A 9 2.35 -45.72 -36.78
C LEU A 9 3.64 -45.24 -36.08
N ARG A 10 4.42 -46.18 -35.52
CA ARG A 10 5.87 -46.06 -35.34
C ARG A 10 6.54 -46.84 -36.46
N GLN A 11 7.46 -46.21 -37.20
CA GLN A 11 8.75 -46.77 -37.64
C GLN A 11 9.42 -45.82 -38.64
N ALA A 12 10.56 -45.27 -38.24
CA ALA A 12 11.84 -45.28 -38.99
C ALA A 12 12.82 -44.37 -38.25
N GLY A 13 13.95 -44.94 -37.82
CA GLY A 13 15.04 -44.23 -37.15
C GLY A 13 16.19 -43.87 -38.10
N SER A 14 17.27 -43.40 -37.46
CA SER A 14 18.60 -43.00 -37.99
C SER A 14 18.65 -41.60 -38.63
N GLY A 15 19.59 -40.70 -38.31
CA GLY A 15 20.76 -40.77 -37.44
C GLY A 15 21.42 -39.39 -37.30
N ASP A 16 22.34 -39.33 -36.33
CA ASP A 16 23.52 -38.45 -36.20
C ASP A 16 23.40 -36.95 -35.84
N THR A 17 23.73 -36.71 -34.56
CA THR A 17 24.60 -35.67 -33.96
C THR A 17 25.22 -34.58 -34.85
N ILE A 18 25.24 -33.33 -34.35
CA ILE A 18 26.47 -32.59 -33.97
C ILE A 18 26.13 -31.28 -33.24
N LEU A 19 26.81 -31.08 -32.10
CA LEU A 19 26.90 -29.86 -31.29
C LEU A 19 27.54 -28.69 -32.07
N GLY A 20 27.06 -27.46 -31.86
CA GLY A 20 27.74 -26.27 -32.37
C GLY A 20 27.19 -24.95 -31.82
N ARG A 21 27.85 -24.42 -30.79
CA ARG A 21 27.74 -23.03 -30.30
C ARG A 21 27.78 -22.04 -31.46
N ARG A 22 26.97 -20.97 -31.41
CA ARG A 22 27.22 -19.74 -32.18
C ARG A 22 27.18 -18.51 -31.27
N ASN A 23 28.36 -17.91 -31.17
CA ASN A 23 28.63 -16.60 -30.60
C ASN A 23 28.10 -15.47 -31.51
N ALA A 24 27.80 -14.34 -30.88
CA ALA A 24 27.45 -13.06 -31.48
C ALA A 24 28.55 -12.50 -32.41
N PRO A 25 28.21 -11.68 -33.41
CA PRO A 25 29.18 -10.88 -34.16
C PRO A 25 29.30 -9.44 -33.59
N PRO A 26 30.48 -8.79 -33.73
CA PRO A 26 30.74 -7.44 -33.23
C PRO A 26 30.40 -6.36 -34.26
N ILE A 27 29.91 -5.20 -33.82
CA ILE A 27 29.76 -4.00 -34.66
C ILE A 27 30.75 -2.95 -34.16
N HIS A 28 31.84 -2.78 -34.91
CA HIS A 28 32.67 -1.58 -34.91
C HIS A 28 32.51 -0.89 -36.27
N TRP A 29 32.09 0.37 -36.27
CA TRP A 29 32.16 1.22 -37.47
C TRP A 29 32.45 2.68 -37.09
N ARG A 30 33.52 3.24 -37.66
CA ARG A 30 33.82 4.67 -37.83
C ARG A 30 34.46 4.88 -39.23
N PRO A 31 34.67 6.11 -39.75
CA PRO A 31 33.88 6.60 -40.88
C PRO A 31 34.77 6.84 -42.12
N HIS A 32 34.19 6.80 -43.32
CA HIS A 32 34.89 7.32 -44.50
C HIS A 32 34.01 8.25 -45.33
N THR A 33 34.38 9.53 -45.26
CA THR A 33 34.08 10.60 -46.21
C THR A 33 34.62 10.26 -47.60
N ARG A 34 33.76 10.29 -48.62
CA ARG A 34 34.16 10.64 -50.00
C ARG A 34 33.08 11.48 -50.65
N GLN A 35 33.41 12.77 -50.82
CA GLN A 35 32.71 13.71 -51.67
C GLN A 35 32.64 13.19 -53.12
N ARG A 36 31.45 13.25 -53.73
CA ARG A 36 31.29 13.38 -55.18
C ARG A 36 30.44 14.61 -55.45
N ARG A 37 31.06 15.61 -56.07
CA ARG A 37 30.36 16.76 -56.66
C ARG A 37 29.54 16.28 -57.85
N CYS A 38 28.24 16.52 -57.83
CA CYS A 38 27.39 16.44 -59.02
C CYS A 38 26.80 17.84 -59.25
N PHE A 39 27.09 18.43 -60.41
CA PHE A 39 26.46 19.66 -60.84
C PHE A 39 24.97 19.37 -61.12
N VAL A 40 24.07 20.09 -60.46
CA VAL A 40 22.63 20.07 -60.75
C VAL A 40 22.32 21.31 -61.58
N GLN A 41 21.94 21.09 -62.84
CA GLN A 41 21.23 22.09 -63.64
C GLN A 41 19.87 22.35 -62.99
N ALA A 42 19.52 23.63 -62.86
CA ALA A 42 18.23 24.06 -62.35
C ALA A 42 17.11 23.62 -63.31
N SER A 43 16.37 22.57 -62.94
CA SER A 43 15.03 22.33 -63.45
C SER A 43 14.03 22.99 -62.50
N SER A 44 13.26 23.94 -63.03
CA SER A 44 12.08 24.50 -62.38
C SER A 44 11.07 23.40 -62.06
N GLY A 45 11.14 22.88 -60.84
CA GLY A 45 10.21 21.90 -60.30
C GLY A 45 8.99 22.59 -59.72
N VAL A 46 7.82 22.13 -60.15
CA VAL A 46 6.48 22.39 -59.62
C VAL A 46 6.51 22.44 -58.07
N PRO A 47 5.78 23.37 -57.40
CA PRO A 47 5.68 23.37 -55.95
C PRO A 47 5.17 21.99 -55.48
N PRO A 48 5.68 21.46 -54.35
CA PRO A 48 5.28 20.15 -53.88
C PRO A 48 3.76 20.14 -53.71
N THR A 49 3.10 19.25 -54.46
CA THR A 49 1.73 18.85 -54.22
C THR A 49 1.59 18.51 -52.74
N ALA A 50 0.57 19.07 -52.08
CA ALA A 50 0.27 18.84 -50.66
C ALA A 50 0.46 17.35 -50.34
N SER A 51 1.41 17.05 -49.44
CA SER A 51 1.63 15.69 -48.96
C SER A 51 0.31 15.14 -48.46
N GLU A 52 -0.03 13.90 -48.81
CA GLU A 52 -1.23 13.27 -48.25
C GLU A 52 -1.24 13.46 -46.72
N PRO A 53 -2.40 13.81 -46.13
CA PRO A 53 -2.48 14.06 -44.70
C PRO A 53 -2.05 12.79 -43.95
N ARG A 54 -1.05 12.93 -43.08
CA ARG A 54 -0.55 11.83 -42.26
C ARG A 54 -1.70 11.31 -41.38
N LYS A 55 -1.95 10.01 -41.44
CA LYS A 55 -3.00 9.35 -40.67
C LYS A 55 -2.37 8.62 -39.49
N LEU A 56 -3.08 8.60 -38.37
CA LEU A 56 -2.70 7.89 -37.16
C LEU A 56 -3.96 7.23 -36.58
N THR A 57 -3.85 5.97 -36.18
CA THR A 57 -4.86 5.31 -35.35
C THR A 57 -4.31 5.16 -33.93
N ILE A 58 -5.09 5.57 -32.94
CA ILE A 58 -4.80 5.41 -31.51
C ILE A 58 -5.83 4.44 -30.93
N LEU A 59 -5.39 3.45 -30.15
CA LEU A 59 -6.27 2.72 -29.25
C LEU A 59 -6.05 3.23 -27.84
N HIS A 60 -7.12 3.63 -27.16
CA HIS A 60 -7.05 4.16 -25.81
C HIS A 60 -7.98 3.39 -24.87
N PHE A 61 -7.45 3.07 -23.68
CA PHE A 61 -8.19 2.48 -22.57
C PHE A 61 -7.60 2.95 -21.23
N ASN A 62 -8.34 2.72 -20.16
CA ASN A 62 -8.04 3.22 -18.82
C ASN A 62 -8.69 2.29 -17.77
N ASP A 63 -8.22 2.36 -16.51
CA ASP A 63 -8.87 1.78 -15.32
C ASP A 63 -9.18 0.29 -15.47
N VAL A 64 -8.15 -0.56 -15.58
CA VAL A 64 -8.29 -2.00 -15.80
C VAL A 64 -7.88 -2.80 -14.58
N TYR A 65 -8.85 -3.27 -13.80
CA TYR A 65 -8.56 -3.93 -12.51
C TYR A 65 -8.57 -5.44 -12.63
N ASN A 66 -9.62 -5.97 -13.27
CA ASN A 66 -9.89 -7.39 -13.32
C ASN A 66 -9.47 -7.96 -14.68
N VAL A 67 -8.48 -8.85 -14.67
CA VAL A 67 -8.08 -9.56 -15.91
C VAL A 67 -9.10 -10.64 -16.32
N GLU A 68 -9.98 -11.03 -15.39
CA GLU A 68 -11.04 -12.01 -15.58
C GLU A 68 -12.32 -11.35 -16.15
N GLU A 69 -13.15 -12.15 -16.83
CA GLU A 69 -14.48 -11.70 -17.22
C GLU A 69 -15.45 -11.71 -16.04
N ARG A 70 -16.48 -10.86 -16.10
CA ARG A 70 -17.57 -10.83 -15.12
C ARG A 70 -18.80 -11.57 -15.63
N GLY A 71 -19.70 -11.97 -14.72
CA GLY A 71 -20.93 -12.69 -15.07
C GLY A 71 -22.06 -11.85 -15.69
N ILE A 72 -21.83 -10.58 -16.05
CA ILE A 72 -22.83 -9.66 -16.60
C ILE A 72 -22.26 -8.87 -17.79
N GLU A 73 -23.10 -8.56 -18.79
CA GLU A 73 -22.65 -7.83 -19.99
C GLU A 73 -22.45 -6.32 -19.75
N PRO A 74 -21.50 -5.67 -20.44
CA PRO A 74 -20.37 -6.27 -21.17
C PRO A 74 -19.47 -7.10 -20.24
N VAL A 75 -19.14 -8.33 -20.62
CA VAL A 75 -18.38 -9.26 -19.73
C VAL A 75 -16.92 -8.85 -19.51
N GLY A 76 -16.32 -8.09 -20.44
CA GLY A 76 -14.92 -7.67 -20.35
C GLY A 76 -13.92 -8.82 -20.42
N GLY A 77 -12.90 -8.77 -19.57
CA GLY A 77 -11.85 -9.77 -19.47
C GLY A 77 -10.69 -9.53 -20.45
N ALA A 78 -9.47 -9.62 -19.93
CA ALA A 78 -8.24 -9.38 -20.67
C ALA A 78 -8.09 -10.25 -21.95
N PRO A 79 -8.49 -11.54 -21.96
CA PRO A 79 -8.33 -12.36 -23.17
C PRO A 79 -9.22 -11.91 -24.34
N ARG A 80 -10.48 -11.57 -24.09
CA ARG A 80 -11.40 -11.07 -25.13
C ARG A 80 -11.00 -9.67 -25.58
N PHE A 81 -10.59 -8.84 -24.64
CA PHE A 81 -10.06 -7.51 -24.94
C PHE A 81 -8.83 -7.58 -25.85
N ALA A 82 -7.87 -8.46 -25.53
CA ALA A 82 -6.68 -8.67 -26.36
C ALA A 82 -7.04 -9.13 -27.78
N HIS A 83 -8.01 -10.03 -27.91
CA HIS A 83 -8.51 -10.45 -29.21
C HIS A 83 -9.08 -9.27 -30.01
N ALA A 84 -9.89 -8.43 -29.37
CA ALA A 84 -10.48 -7.25 -29.99
C ALA A 84 -9.42 -6.22 -30.40
N VAL A 85 -8.43 -5.94 -29.56
CA VAL A 85 -7.28 -5.08 -29.89
C VAL A 85 -6.54 -5.59 -31.13
N ARG A 86 -6.32 -6.92 -31.20
CA ARG A 86 -5.63 -7.57 -32.34
C ARG A 86 -6.38 -7.46 -33.66
N GLN A 87 -7.70 -7.23 -33.66
CA GLN A 87 -8.47 -6.97 -34.89
C GLN A 87 -8.01 -5.70 -35.62
N PHE A 88 -7.42 -4.75 -34.88
CA PHE A 88 -6.92 -3.48 -35.44
C PHE A 88 -5.46 -3.54 -35.87
N ALA A 89 -4.79 -4.71 -35.81
CA ALA A 89 -3.37 -4.84 -36.15
C ALA A 89 -3.03 -4.35 -37.58
N GLY A 90 -3.99 -4.43 -38.52
CA GLY A 90 -3.84 -3.92 -39.89
C GLY A 90 -3.64 -2.40 -39.97
N GLU A 91 -4.17 -1.65 -39.00
CA GLU A 91 -3.98 -0.19 -38.89
C GLU A 91 -2.67 0.20 -38.20
N LYS A 92 -2.02 -0.78 -37.55
CA LYS A 92 -0.84 -0.60 -36.69
C LYS A 92 -1.05 0.54 -35.67
N PRO A 93 -2.03 0.41 -34.78
CA PRO A 93 -2.40 1.50 -33.89
C PRO A 93 -1.33 1.80 -32.85
N LEU A 94 -1.28 3.06 -32.42
CA LEU A 94 -0.57 3.49 -31.22
C LEU A 94 -1.45 3.18 -30.00
N VAL A 95 -1.09 2.19 -29.21
CA VAL A 95 -1.87 1.78 -28.02
C VAL A 95 -1.42 2.60 -26.81
N LEU A 96 -2.31 3.39 -26.21
CA LEU A 96 -2.04 4.27 -25.08
C LEU A 96 -2.96 3.91 -23.91
N PHE A 97 -2.42 4.00 -22.69
CA PHE A 97 -3.12 3.61 -21.48
C PHE A 97 -3.11 4.75 -20.45
N SER A 98 -4.24 5.01 -19.79
CA SER A 98 -4.33 6.13 -18.83
C SER A 98 -4.35 5.70 -17.37
N GLY A 99 -3.61 4.65 -17.00
CA GLY A 99 -3.34 4.30 -15.60
C GLY A 99 -4.44 3.48 -14.90
N ASP A 100 -4.16 3.12 -13.65
CA ASP A 100 -4.96 2.26 -12.77
C ASP A 100 -5.09 0.83 -13.27
N CYS A 101 -4.04 0.05 -13.01
CA CYS A 101 -3.98 -1.35 -13.42
C CYS A 101 -3.50 -2.30 -12.32
N LEU A 102 -2.83 -1.81 -11.29
CA LEU A 102 -2.22 -2.68 -10.29
C LEU A 102 -3.19 -3.12 -9.20
N ASN A 103 -4.20 -2.30 -8.84
CA ASN A 103 -5.23 -2.56 -7.81
C ASN A 103 -6.55 -1.90 -8.26
N PRO A 104 -7.78 -2.24 -7.78
CA PRO A 104 -8.14 -3.18 -6.71
C PRO A 104 -8.88 -4.45 -7.17
N SER A 105 -8.22 -5.39 -7.86
CA SER A 105 -8.84 -6.70 -8.10
C SER A 105 -8.62 -7.67 -6.96
N LEU A 106 -9.45 -8.71 -6.91
CA LEU A 106 -9.19 -9.84 -6.02
C LEU A 106 -7.80 -10.43 -6.32
N MET A 107 -7.44 -10.56 -7.60
CA MET A 107 -6.13 -11.07 -8.00
C MET A 107 -4.99 -10.20 -7.48
N SER A 108 -5.11 -8.86 -7.58
CA SER A 108 -4.06 -7.96 -7.09
C SER A 108 -3.81 -8.07 -5.60
N ALA A 109 -4.78 -8.49 -4.78
CA ALA A 109 -4.53 -8.80 -3.37
C ALA A 109 -3.49 -9.93 -3.19
N PHE A 110 -3.42 -10.91 -4.09
CA PHE A 110 -2.47 -12.03 -4.02
C PHE A 110 -1.15 -11.76 -4.74
N THR A 111 -1.23 -11.08 -5.87
CA THR A 111 -0.11 -10.87 -6.81
C THR A 111 0.52 -9.49 -6.67
N ARG A 112 -0.10 -8.60 -5.88
CA ARG A 112 0.29 -7.19 -5.72
C ARG A 112 0.42 -6.47 -7.08
N GLY A 113 -0.47 -6.76 -8.03
CA GLY A 113 -0.47 -6.18 -9.38
C GLY A 113 0.38 -6.90 -10.42
N GLU A 114 1.17 -7.92 -10.04
CA GLU A 114 2.06 -8.64 -10.97
C GLU A 114 1.34 -9.30 -12.15
N GLN A 115 0.08 -9.71 -11.97
CA GLN A 115 -0.77 -10.32 -13.01
C GLN A 115 -0.99 -9.42 -14.21
N MET A 116 -0.92 -8.10 -14.01
CA MET A 116 -1.20 -7.12 -15.05
C MET A 116 -0.03 -6.92 -16.02
N VAL A 117 1.20 -7.18 -15.55
CA VAL A 117 2.44 -7.02 -16.32
C VAL A 117 2.43 -7.80 -17.63
N PRO A 118 2.24 -9.14 -17.65
CA PRO A 118 2.22 -9.89 -18.89
C PRO A 118 1.02 -9.55 -19.78
N VAL A 119 -0.13 -9.20 -19.18
CA VAL A 119 -1.34 -8.81 -19.92
C VAL A 119 -1.09 -7.52 -20.71
N LEU A 120 -0.71 -6.42 -20.06
CA LEU A 120 -0.50 -5.15 -20.77
C LEU A 120 0.69 -5.19 -21.74
N ASN A 121 1.73 -5.96 -21.42
CA ASN A 121 2.83 -6.22 -22.36
C ASN A 121 2.36 -6.94 -23.64
N SER A 122 1.34 -7.81 -23.55
CA SER A 122 0.78 -8.54 -24.70
C SER A 122 -0.14 -7.68 -25.58
N LEU A 123 -0.67 -6.58 -25.03
CA LEU A 123 -1.53 -5.62 -25.74
C LEU A 123 -0.75 -4.63 -26.60
N GLY A 124 0.58 -4.56 -26.44
CA GLY A 124 1.43 -3.65 -27.20
C GLY A 124 1.28 -2.18 -26.80
N VAL A 125 0.95 -1.91 -25.54
CA VAL A 125 0.93 -0.54 -24.97
C VAL A 125 2.28 0.14 -25.21
N GLN A 126 2.23 1.40 -25.65
CA GLN A 126 3.41 2.19 -26.02
C GLN A 126 3.78 3.26 -24.98
N ALA A 127 2.82 3.69 -24.17
CA ALA A 127 3.04 4.57 -23.02
C ALA A 127 1.83 4.49 -22.08
N ALA A 128 2.05 4.74 -20.79
CA ALA A 128 0.99 4.80 -19.78
C ALA A 128 1.10 6.05 -18.90
N ALA A 129 -0.02 6.64 -18.49
CA ALA A 129 -0.06 7.50 -17.30
C ALA A 129 -0.06 6.63 -16.03
N VAL A 130 0.44 7.17 -14.92
CA VAL A 130 0.28 6.55 -13.59
C VAL A 130 -1.06 6.96 -13.00
N GLY A 131 -1.85 6.00 -12.50
CA GLY A 131 -3.07 6.25 -11.74
C GLY A 131 -2.88 6.10 -10.23
N ASN A 132 -3.91 6.38 -9.43
CA ASN A 132 -3.80 6.37 -7.96
C ASN A 132 -3.65 4.96 -7.42
N HIS A 133 -4.41 4.00 -7.96
CA HIS A 133 -4.37 2.62 -7.50
C HIS A 133 -3.08 1.90 -7.90
N ASP A 134 -2.27 2.49 -8.78
CA ASP A 134 -0.92 2.00 -9.06
C ASP A 134 0.03 2.19 -7.85
N PHE A 135 -0.31 3.06 -6.89
CA PHE A 135 0.44 3.30 -5.65
C PHE A 135 -0.06 2.51 -4.43
N ASP A 136 -1.15 1.75 -4.53
CA ASP A 136 -1.78 1.09 -3.37
C ASP A 136 -0.84 0.11 -2.64
N PHE A 137 0.13 -0.46 -3.35
CA PHE A 137 1.15 -1.36 -2.77
C PHE A 137 2.48 -0.66 -2.45
N GLY A 138 2.50 0.67 -2.46
CA GLY A 138 3.65 1.53 -2.18
C GLY A 138 4.62 1.73 -3.35
N ILE A 139 5.38 2.83 -3.28
CA ILE A 139 6.36 3.25 -4.30
C ILE A 139 7.37 2.14 -4.69
N PRO A 140 7.95 1.35 -3.76
CA PRO A 140 8.89 0.30 -4.14
C PRO A 140 8.26 -0.79 -5.03
N THR A 141 7.00 -1.14 -4.78
CA THR A 141 6.26 -2.12 -5.57
C THR A 141 5.95 -1.56 -6.96
N LEU A 142 5.48 -0.30 -7.04
CA LEU A 142 5.26 0.39 -8.30
C LEU A 142 6.55 0.43 -9.15
N GLN A 143 7.67 0.85 -8.58
CA GLN A 143 8.98 0.90 -9.25
C GLN A 143 9.45 -0.47 -9.75
N LYS A 144 9.12 -1.56 -9.03
CA LYS A 144 9.42 -2.92 -9.47
C LYS A 144 8.60 -3.28 -10.72
N HIS A 145 7.31 -2.96 -10.72
CA HIS A 145 6.40 -3.26 -11.84
C HIS A 145 6.71 -2.41 -13.06
N MET A 146 6.95 -1.10 -12.89
CA MET A 146 7.36 -0.19 -13.97
C MET A 146 8.59 -0.69 -14.74
N ARG A 147 9.54 -1.34 -14.05
CA ARG A 147 10.72 -1.98 -14.68
C ARG A 147 10.39 -3.26 -15.47
N SER A 148 9.23 -3.86 -15.22
CA SER A 148 8.77 -5.11 -15.83
C SER A 148 7.82 -4.87 -17.02
N PHE A 149 7.20 -3.68 -17.10
CA PHE A 149 6.48 -3.23 -18.29
C PHE A 149 7.42 -2.87 -19.43
N ARG A 150 6.97 -3.06 -20.68
CA ARG A 150 7.74 -2.79 -21.91
C ARG A 150 7.51 -1.38 -22.47
N PHE A 151 6.89 -0.50 -21.69
CA PHE A 151 6.54 0.86 -22.06
C PHE A 151 6.89 1.82 -20.92
N PRO A 152 7.18 3.09 -21.23
CA PRO A 152 7.38 4.13 -20.23
C PRO A 152 6.06 4.50 -19.54
N TRP A 153 6.18 4.85 -18.27
CA TRP A 153 5.12 5.44 -17.46
C TRP A 153 5.36 6.94 -17.31
N LEU A 154 4.28 7.73 -17.31
CA LEU A 154 4.31 9.18 -17.30
C LEU A 154 3.62 9.73 -16.05
N LEU A 155 4.31 10.62 -15.34
CA LEU A 155 3.78 11.41 -14.23
C LEU A 155 4.53 12.74 -14.19
N SER A 156 3.92 13.76 -14.77
CA SER A 156 4.56 15.04 -15.09
C SER A 156 4.52 16.04 -13.95
N ASN A 157 3.47 15.99 -13.12
CA ASN A 157 3.12 17.05 -12.18
C ASN A 157 3.09 16.62 -10.70
N VAL A 158 3.62 15.43 -10.38
CA VAL A 158 3.87 15.00 -9.01
C VAL A 158 5.33 14.61 -8.88
N LEU A 159 6.07 15.40 -8.12
CA LEU A 159 7.49 15.22 -7.91
C LEU A 159 7.75 14.64 -6.51
N ASP A 160 8.74 13.77 -6.40
CA ASP A 160 9.31 13.38 -5.12
C ASP A 160 10.03 14.59 -4.51
N ALA A 161 9.67 14.98 -3.28
CA ALA A 161 10.17 16.19 -2.63
C ALA A 161 11.68 16.14 -2.34
N ALA A 162 12.22 14.94 -2.10
CA ALA A 162 13.64 14.75 -1.81
C ALA A 162 14.52 14.86 -3.06
N THR A 163 14.03 14.39 -4.21
CA THR A 163 14.81 14.30 -5.45
C THR A 163 14.46 15.38 -6.48
N GLY A 164 13.27 15.97 -6.38
CA GLY A 164 12.70 16.88 -7.38
C GLY A 164 12.40 16.22 -8.73
N GLN A 165 12.43 14.88 -8.80
CA GLN A 165 12.12 14.11 -10.00
C GLN A 165 10.68 13.61 -9.97
N PRO A 166 10.08 13.23 -11.11
CA PRO A 166 8.80 12.52 -11.14
C PRO A 166 8.75 11.36 -10.15
N LEU A 167 7.68 11.33 -9.36
CA LEU A 167 7.45 10.31 -8.34
C LEU A 167 7.44 8.90 -8.96
N GLY A 168 7.91 7.90 -8.20
CA GLY A 168 7.91 6.50 -8.64
C GLY A 168 8.90 6.19 -9.78
N GLY A 169 9.75 7.13 -10.18
CA GLY A 169 10.68 6.95 -11.31
C GLY A 169 10.00 7.00 -12.67
N ALA A 170 8.81 7.62 -12.76
CA ALA A 170 8.14 7.88 -14.02
C ALA A 170 8.92 8.89 -14.89
N LEU A 171 8.58 8.98 -16.17
CA LEU A 171 9.08 10.05 -17.03
C LEU A 171 8.19 11.29 -16.90
N ARG A 172 8.81 12.47 -16.97
CA ARG A 172 8.06 13.73 -17.00
C ARG A 172 7.34 13.94 -18.34
N SER A 173 7.91 13.48 -19.45
CA SER A 173 7.30 13.50 -20.79
C SER A 173 7.99 12.49 -21.70
N HIS A 174 7.39 12.20 -22.86
CA HIS A 174 7.95 11.26 -23.84
C HIS A 174 7.58 11.64 -25.27
N ILE A 175 8.49 11.45 -26.23
CA ILE A 175 8.18 11.55 -27.67
C ILE A 175 8.35 10.17 -28.29
N ILE A 176 7.30 9.72 -28.99
CA ILE A 176 7.32 8.48 -29.77
C ILE A 176 7.15 8.77 -31.27
N ASP A 177 8.04 8.21 -32.09
CA ASP A 177 7.91 8.25 -33.54
C ASP A 177 7.07 7.04 -34.01
N TRP A 178 5.82 7.29 -34.42
CA TRP A 178 4.90 6.24 -34.85
C TRP A 178 4.35 6.53 -36.24
N GLN A 179 4.57 5.60 -37.20
CA GLN A 179 4.15 5.76 -38.60
C GLN A 179 4.57 7.10 -39.26
N GLY A 180 5.73 7.65 -38.86
CA GLY A 180 6.22 8.94 -39.37
C GLY A 180 5.54 10.17 -38.75
N VAL A 181 4.87 9.99 -37.60
CA VAL A 181 4.28 11.05 -36.76
C VAL A 181 5.01 11.04 -35.42
N ARG A 182 5.53 12.19 -35.01
CA ARG A 182 6.17 12.36 -33.69
C ARG A 182 5.11 12.76 -32.68
N VAL A 183 4.70 11.84 -31.82
CA VAL A 183 3.67 12.09 -30.81
C VAL A 183 4.34 12.45 -29.49
N GLY A 184 4.13 13.68 -29.02
CA GLY A 184 4.54 14.13 -27.70
C GLY A 184 3.49 13.76 -26.65
N LEU A 185 3.94 13.15 -25.57
CA LEU A 185 3.12 12.60 -24.49
C LEU A 185 3.53 13.21 -23.15
N MET A 186 2.53 13.48 -22.31
CA MET A 186 2.68 13.88 -20.91
C MET A 186 1.67 13.12 -20.04
N GLY A 187 1.96 12.97 -18.75
CA GLY A 187 1.10 12.28 -17.78
C GLY A 187 0.64 13.25 -16.69
N LEU A 188 -0.64 13.62 -16.61
CA LEU A 188 -1.10 14.61 -15.63
C LEU A 188 -2.18 14.05 -14.69
N VAL A 189 -2.08 14.40 -13.41
CA VAL A 189 -3.04 14.01 -12.35
C VAL A 189 -3.58 15.25 -11.62
N GLU A 190 -4.74 15.11 -10.95
CA GLU A 190 -5.43 16.18 -10.23
C GLU A 190 -4.91 16.28 -8.78
N PRO A 191 -5.05 17.41 -8.05
CA PRO A 191 -4.58 17.48 -6.67
C PRO A 191 -5.36 16.53 -5.75
N GLU A 192 -6.65 16.32 -5.99
CA GLU A 192 -7.50 15.40 -5.21
C GLU A 192 -7.05 13.94 -5.32
N TRP A 193 -6.34 13.59 -6.40
CA TRP A 193 -5.74 12.27 -6.61
C TRP A 193 -4.80 11.89 -5.46
N LEU A 194 -4.09 12.86 -4.87
CA LEU A 194 -3.17 12.62 -3.74
C LEU A 194 -3.88 12.08 -2.49
N LEU A 195 -5.11 12.55 -2.25
CA LEU A 195 -5.92 12.12 -1.11
C LEU A 195 -6.37 10.66 -1.21
N THR A 196 -6.26 10.07 -2.40
CA THR A 196 -6.69 8.69 -2.66
C THR A 196 -5.57 7.66 -2.46
N ILE A 197 -4.33 8.12 -2.22
CA ILE A 197 -3.16 7.25 -2.13
C ILE A 197 -2.76 7.07 -0.67
N PRO A 198 -3.05 5.92 -0.05
CA PRO A 198 -2.79 5.69 1.37
C PRO A 198 -1.30 5.49 1.69
N SER A 199 -0.46 5.33 0.68
CA SER A 199 0.96 4.96 0.83
C SER A 199 1.92 6.14 0.72
N ILE A 200 1.41 7.37 0.54
CA ILE A 200 2.20 8.57 0.29
C ILE A 200 1.72 9.71 1.20
N GLU A 201 2.65 10.31 1.92
CA GLU A 201 2.40 11.51 2.72
C GLU A 201 2.52 12.78 1.87
N GLU A 202 1.71 13.81 2.17
CA GLU A 202 1.75 15.08 1.44
C GLU A 202 3.13 15.78 1.54
N SER A 203 3.85 15.58 2.65
CA SER A 203 5.21 16.12 2.84
C SER A 203 6.27 15.50 1.93
N ASP A 204 6.01 14.29 1.41
CA ASP A 204 7.00 13.54 0.62
C ASP A 204 6.98 13.93 -0.86
N ILE A 205 6.05 14.81 -1.25
CA ILE A 205 5.81 15.16 -2.63
C ILE A 205 5.69 16.67 -2.84
N LYS A 206 5.88 17.07 -4.09
CA LYS A 206 5.58 18.40 -4.59
C LYS A 206 4.64 18.29 -5.77
N PHE A 207 3.40 18.76 -5.57
CA PHE A 207 2.41 18.85 -6.62
C PHE A 207 2.60 20.12 -7.47
N LEU A 208 2.47 19.98 -8.79
CA LEU A 208 2.46 21.08 -9.75
C LEU A 208 1.07 21.16 -10.38
N ASP A 209 0.56 22.38 -10.55
CA ASP A 209 -0.72 22.64 -11.22
C ASP A 209 -0.72 22.05 -12.64
N PHE A 210 -1.69 21.18 -12.93
CA PHE A 210 -1.74 20.43 -14.19
C PHE A 210 -1.91 21.33 -15.43
N CYS A 211 -2.56 22.49 -15.30
CA CYS A 211 -2.69 23.45 -16.42
C CYS A 211 -1.35 24.16 -16.71
N LYS A 212 -0.65 24.62 -15.68
CA LYS A 212 0.65 25.27 -15.81
C LYS A 212 1.69 24.30 -16.35
N GLU A 213 1.77 23.12 -15.75
CA GLU A 213 2.73 22.09 -16.15
C GLU A 213 2.41 21.58 -17.56
N GLY A 214 1.14 21.31 -17.87
CA GLY A 214 0.71 20.90 -19.19
C GLY A 214 1.06 21.91 -20.28
N ARG A 215 0.86 23.22 -20.03
CA ARG A 215 1.25 24.26 -21.00
C ARG A 215 2.76 24.32 -21.22
N GLN A 216 3.53 24.24 -20.14
CA GLN A 216 4.99 24.23 -20.23
C GLN A 216 5.47 23.03 -21.05
N LEU A 217 5.01 21.83 -20.73
CA LEU A 217 5.40 20.61 -21.43
C LEU A 217 4.94 20.59 -22.89
N ALA A 218 3.77 21.13 -23.20
CA ALA A 218 3.32 21.24 -24.59
C ALA A 218 4.27 22.13 -25.41
N GLY A 219 4.75 23.24 -24.83
CA GLY A 219 5.79 24.07 -25.45
C GLY A 219 7.11 23.32 -25.66
N GLU A 220 7.61 22.64 -24.62
CA GLU A 220 8.85 21.86 -24.69
C GLU A 220 8.77 20.73 -25.75
N LEU A 221 7.64 20.02 -25.82
CA LEU A 221 7.42 18.96 -26.81
C LEU A 221 7.31 19.51 -28.24
N ALA A 222 6.68 20.67 -28.41
CA ALA A 222 6.63 21.37 -29.69
C ALA A 222 8.04 21.78 -30.15
N GLU A 223 8.87 22.33 -29.27
CA GLU A 223 10.27 22.69 -29.56
C GLU A 223 11.13 21.47 -29.91
N GLN A 224 10.85 20.32 -29.29
CA GLN A 224 11.47 19.03 -29.63
C GLN A 224 10.95 18.43 -30.95
N GLY A 225 10.00 19.08 -31.61
CA GLY A 225 9.49 18.74 -32.94
C GLY A 225 8.36 17.71 -32.93
N ALA A 226 7.49 17.73 -31.92
CA ALA A 226 6.26 16.96 -31.92
C ALA A 226 5.29 17.44 -33.02
N ASP A 227 4.61 16.49 -33.66
CA ASP A 227 3.57 16.72 -34.65
C ASP A 227 2.15 16.69 -34.05
N LEU A 228 2.03 16.04 -32.90
CA LEU A 228 0.80 15.90 -32.12
C LEU A 228 1.18 15.82 -30.64
N ILE A 229 0.50 16.58 -29.79
CA ILE A 229 0.68 16.59 -28.34
C ILE A 229 -0.59 16.04 -27.69
N VAL A 230 -0.42 14.96 -26.94
CA VAL A 230 -1.48 14.24 -26.25
C VAL A 230 -1.18 14.21 -24.76
N ALA A 231 -2.14 14.60 -23.93
CA ALA A 231 -2.08 14.38 -22.50
C ALA A 231 -2.74 13.04 -22.16
N LEU A 232 -1.98 12.15 -21.53
CA LEU A 232 -2.52 10.99 -20.82
C LEU A 232 -2.82 11.46 -19.39
N THR A 233 -4.05 11.32 -18.93
CA THR A 233 -4.46 11.89 -17.64
C THR A 233 -5.12 10.85 -16.75
N HIS A 234 -4.90 10.98 -15.45
CA HIS A 234 -5.63 10.22 -14.44
C HIS A 234 -6.30 11.22 -13.48
N MET A 235 -7.34 11.86 -14.00
CA MET A 235 -8.09 12.95 -13.35
C MET A 235 -9.57 12.71 -13.59
N ARG A 236 -10.45 13.30 -12.79
CA ARG A 236 -11.88 13.28 -13.09
C ARG A 236 -12.20 14.13 -14.32
N THR A 237 -13.29 13.81 -15.01
CA THR A 237 -13.77 14.53 -16.20
C THR A 237 -13.74 16.06 -16.03
N PRO A 238 -14.22 16.68 -14.93
CA PRO A 238 -14.19 18.13 -14.79
C PRO A 238 -12.78 18.74 -14.92
N ASN A 239 -11.77 18.09 -14.34
CA ASN A 239 -10.38 18.57 -14.40
C ASN A 239 -9.74 18.33 -15.76
N ASP A 240 -10.09 17.23 -16.44
CA ASP A 240 -9.70 17.03 -17.85
C ASP A 240 -10.28 18.09 -18.77
N LEU A 241 -11.55 18.48 -18.56
CA LEU A 241 -12.19 19.55 -19.32
C LEU A 241 -11.54 20.91 -19.04
N LEU A 242 -11.14 21.16 -17.79
CA LEU A 242 -10.39 22.37 -17.42
C LEU A 242 -9.02 22.41 -18.10
N LEU A 243 -8.27 21.31 -18.10
CA LEU A 243 -6.99 21.20 -18.82
C LEU A 243 -7.19 21.45 -20.32
N ALA A 244 -8.13 20.73 -20.93
CA ALA A 244 -8.39 20.78 -22.37
C ALA A 244 -8.92 22.15 -22.84
N ALA A 245 -9.60 22.91 -21.97
CA ALA A 245 -10.04 24.27 -22.25
C ALA A 245 -8.96 25.32 -21.93
N GLY A 246 -8.14 25.08 -20.91
CA GLY A 246 -7.11 26.01 -20.43
C GLY A 246 -5.81 25.93 -21.22
N VAL A 247 -5.48 24.79 -21.82
CA VAL A 247 -4.19 24.54 -22.49
C VAL A 247 -4.43 24.17 -23.96
N PRO A 248 -4.67 25.17 -24.84
CA PRO A 248 -4.95 24.92 -26.26
C PRO A 248 -3.80 24.22 -27.01
N GLU A 249 -2.59 24.28 -26.48
CA GLU A 249 -1.39 23.63 -27.03
C GLU A 249 -1.46 22.09 -26.97
N ILE A 250 -2.36 21.53 -26.16
CA ILE A 250 -2.67 20.10 -26.14
C ILE A 250 -3.78 19.84 -27.17
N GLN A 251 -3.56 18.92 -28.11
CA GLN A 251 -4.54 18.63 -29.17
C GLN A 251 -5.59 17.59 -28.75
N MET A 252 -5.27 16.74 -27.77
CA MET A 252 -6.13 15.66 -27.30
C MET A 252 -5.82 15.30 -25.85
N VAL A 253 -6.85 15.03 -25.06
CA VAL A 253 -6.73 14.47 -23.71
C VAL A 253 -7.33 13.06 -23.72
N LEU A 254 -6.55 12.11 -23.22
CA LEU A 254 -6.92 10.72 -23.04
C LEU A 254 -6.88 10.43 -21.54
N GLY A 255 -8.04 10.28 -20.90
CA GLY A 255 -8.17 10.26 -19.44
C GLY A 255 -8.65 8.93 -18.85
N GLY A 256 -8.45 8.76 -17.54
CA GLY A 256 -8.93 7.65 -16.69
C GLY A 256 -9.75 8.09 -15.48
N HIS A 257 -9.72 7.36 -14.37
CA HIS A 257 -10.33 7.67 -13.05
C HIS A 257 -11.86 7.47 -12.95
N ASP A 258 -12.67 7.99 -13.89
CA ASP A 258 -14.13 8.05 -13.69
C ASP A 258 -14.90 6.73 -14.00
N HIS A 259 -14.20 5.67 -14.43
CA HIS A 259 -14.77 4.34 -14.71
C HIS A 259 -15.96 4.26 -15.69
N HIS A 260 -16.21 5.29 -16.48
CA HIS A 260 -17.28 5.29 -17.48
C HIS A 260 -16.79 5.77 -18.84
N PHE A 261 -17.52 5.40 -19.88
CA PHE A 261 -17.21 5.82 -21.23
C PHE A 261 -17.84 7.19 -21.50
N GLU A 262 -16.99 8.16 -21.84
CA GLU A 262 -17.39 9.53 -22.12
C GLU A 262 -16.47 10.14 -23.16
N ILE A 263 -17.02 10.83 -24.14
CA ILE A 263 -16.24 11.62 -25.09
C ILE A 263 -16.86 13.01 -25.17
N THR A 264 -16.07 14.01 -24.80
CA THR A 264 -16.52 15.40 -24.73
C THR A 264 -15.56 16.28 -25.52
N GLN A 265 -16.10 17.32 -26.15
CA GLN A 265 -15.32 18.32 -26.87
C GLN A 265 -15.44 19.68 -26.17
N THR A 266 -14.30 20.26 -25.80
CA THR A 266 -14.29 21.51 -25.02
C THR A 266 -14.49 22.75 -25.88
N LYS A 267 -15.02 23.81 -25.27
CA LYS A 267 -15.01 25.17 -25.82
C LYS A 267 -13.96 26.01 -25.09
N PRO A 268 -13.33 27.01 -25.75
CA PRO A 268 -13.57 27.44 -27.13
C PRO A 268 -12.72 26.68 -28.17
N HIS A 269 -11.75 25.86 -27.74
CA HIS A 269 -10.70 25.33 -28.62
C HIS A 269 -11.03 24.03 -29.34
N GLY A 270 -12.15 23.37 -29.02
CA GLY A 270 -12.56 22.14 -29.69
C GLY A 270 -11.67 20.93 -29.37
N THR A 271 -10.95 20.93 -28.24
CA THR A 271 -10.10 19.81 -27.80
C THR A 271 -10.99 18.64 -27.40
N HIS A 272 -10.67 17.43 -27.86
CA HIS A 272 -11.40 16.22 -27.45
C HIS A 272 -10.80 15.65 -26.16
N VAL A 273 -11.68 15.24 -25.25
CA VAL A 273 -11.39 14.50 -24.03
C VAL A 273 -12.05 13.14 -24.14
N PHE A 274 -11.27 12.07 -23.95
CA PHE A 274 -11.74 10.68 -24.04
C PHE A 274 -11.60 9.96 -22.70
N LYS A 275 -12.70 9.40 -22.21
CA LYS A 275 -12.77 8.38 -21.15
C LYS A 275 -13.25 7.09 -21.78
N SER A 276 -12.45 6.03 -21.71
CA SER A 276 -12.65 4.82 -22.50
C SER A 276 -13.16 3.65 -21.68
N GLY A 277 -13.95 3.93 -20.63
CA GLY A 277 -14.58 2.93 -19.78
C GLY A 277 -13.64 2.38 -18.72
N THR A 278 -13.61 1.05 -18.53
CA THR A 278 -12.90 0.40 -17.41
C THR A 278 -12.90 -1.14 -17.57
N ASP A 279 -12.03 -1.84 -16.83
CA ASP A 279 -12.09 -3.28 -16.54
C ASP A 279 -12.06 -4.17 -17.79
N PHE A 280 -11.34 -3.72 -18.83
CA PHE A 280 -11.31 -4.37 -20.14
C PHE A 280 -12.71 -4.59 -20.75
N ARG A 281 -13.74 -3.84 -20.31
CA ARG A 281 -15.10 -3.91 -20.86
C ARG A 281 -15.21 -3.21 -22.19
N GLU A 282 -14.29 -2.30 -22.47
CA GLU A 282 -14.36 -1.43 -23.62
C GLU A 282 -13.07 -0.65 -23.83
N PHE A 283 -12.86 -0.18 -25.05
CA PHE A 283 -11.81 0.79 -25.40
C PHE A 283 -12.27 1.68 -26.56
N CYS A 284 -11.55 2.78 -26.77
CA CYS A 284 -11.79 3.68 -27.88
C CYS A 284 -10.76 3.46 -29.00
N VAL A 285 -11.24 3.41 -30.24
CA VAL A 285 -10.39 3.49 -31.44
C VAL A 285 -10.55 4.89 -32.01
N ILE A 286 -9.45 5.62 -32.13
CA ILE A 286 -9.43 7.02 -32.59
C ILE A 286 -8.62 7.08 -33.87
N ARG A 287 -9.25 7.41 -35.00
CA ARG A 287 -8.60 7.58 -36.29
C ARG A 287 -8.52 9.06 -36.62
N LEU A 288 -7.32 9.58 -36.73
CA LEU A 288 -7.10 11.01 -36.93
C LEU A 288 -6.20 11.33 -38.12
N LYS A 289 -6.46 12.48 -38.72
CA LYS A 289 -5.56 13.15 -39.65
C LYS A 289 -4.72 14.14 -38.85
N VAL A 290 -3.42 13.89 -38.79
CA VAL A 290 -2.47 14.74 -38.09
C VAL A 290 -2.43 16.10 -38.79
N PRO A 291 -2.66 17.21 -38.07
CA PRO A 291 -2.64 18.53 -38.65
C PRO A 291 -1.24 18.90 -39.15
N ALA A 292 -1.16 19.86 -40.08
CA ALA A 292 0.13 20.39 -40.54
C ALA A 292 0.78 21.34 -39.51
N SER A 293 -0.02 21.87 -38.58
CA SER A 293 0.40 22.76 -37.50
C SER A 293 -0.24 22.32 -36.20
N LEU A 294 0.51 22.37 -35.09
CA LEU A 294 -0.01 22.13 -33.74
C LEU A 294 -1.09 23.14 -33.31
N GLN A 295 -1.22 24.26 -34.03
CA GLN A 295 -2.29 25.24 -33.82
C GLN A 295 -3.66 24.75 -34.33
N ASP A 296 -3.66 23.81 -35.26
CA ASP A 296 -4.90 23.25 -35.83
C ASP A 296 -5.34 22.01 -35.03
N ARG A 297 -6.64 21.78 -34.96
CA ARG A 297 -7.19 20.58 -34.33
C ARG A 297 -7.15 19.40 -35.30
N PRO A 298 -6.76 18.19 -34.85
CA PRO A 298 -6.83 17.00 -35.68
C PRO A 298 -8.28 16.72 -36.07
N ALA A 299 -8.52 16.49 -37.37
CA ALA A 299 -9.79 15.93 -37.80
C ALA A 299 -9.79 14.44 -37.44
N LEU A 300 -10.76 14.01 -36.63
CA LEU A 300 -10.83 12.65 -36.10
C LEU A 300 -12.22 12.04 -36.24
N GLU A 301 -12.24 10.72 -36.30
CA GLU A 301 -13.40 9.87 -36.08
C GLU A 301 -13.05 8.87 -34.98
N TRP A 302 -14.04 8.43 -34.22
CA TRP A 302 -13.84 7.47 -33.14
C TRP A 302 -14.93 6.41 -33.14
N GLU A 303 -14.59 5.24 -32.63
CA GLU A 303 -15.54 4.16 -32.34
C GLU A 303 -15.29 3.61 -30.93
N ARG A 304 -16.38 3.19 -30.29
CA ARG A 304 -16.39 2.47 -29.03
C ARG A 304 -16.43 0.98 -29.32
N VAL A 305 -15.48 0.21 -28.80
CA VAL A 305 -15.47 -1.24 -28.91
C VAL A 305 -15.85 -1.82 -27.55
N GLU A 306 -17.03 -2.43 -27.44
CA GLU A 306 -17.47 -3.13 -26.22
C GLU A 306 -17.08 -4.62 -26.27
N ILE A 307 -16.59 -5.13 -25.14
CA ILE A 307 -16.15 -6.51 -24.96
C ILE A 307 -17.28 -7.32 -24.31
N ASN A 308 -18.11 -7.92 -25.16
CA ASN A 308 -19.18 -8.81 -24.75
C ASN A 308 -18.80 -10.29 -24.89
N SER A 309 -19.65 -11.19 -24.42
CA SER A 309 -19.39 -12.64 -24.44
C SER A 309 -19.24 -13.25 -25.84
N SER A 310 -19.66 -12.55 -26.90
CA SER A 310 -19.49 -13.00 -28.28
C SER A 310 -18.09 -12.76 -28.84
N VAL A 311 -17.31 -11.85 -28.26
CA VAL A 311 -15.93 -11.58 -28.66
C VAL A 311 -15.08 -12.81 -28.29
N PRO A 312 -14.38 -13.47 -29.24
CA PRO A 312 -13.53 -14.61 -28.93
C PRO A 312 -12.41 -14.25 -27.97
N GLU A 313 -11.91 -15.23 -27.23
CA GLU A 313 -10.73 -15.06 -26.38
C GLU A 313 -9.43 -15.20 -27.18
N ASP A 314 -8.44 -14.40 -26.81
CA ASP A 314 -7.07 -14.60 -27.26
C ASP A 314 -6.39 -15.74 -26.49
N ALA A 315 -5.90 -16.76 -27.20
CA ALA A 315 -5.37 -17.96 -26.57
C ALA A 315 -4.08 -17.73 -25.75
N GLU A 316 -3.25 -16.76 -26.12
CA GLU A 316 -2.02 -16.42 -25.38
C GLU A 316 -2.38 -15.74 -24.06
N VAL A 317 -3.26 -14.74 -24.12
CA VAL A 317 -3.68 -13.99 -22.93
C VAL A 317 -4.56 -14.85 -22.02
N ALA A 318 -5.40 -15.73 -22.57
CA ALA A 318 -6.15 -16.71 -21.79
C ALA A 318 -5.21 -17.65 -21.01
N ALA A 319 -4.09 -18.08 -21.61
CA ALA A 319 -3.09 -18.87 -20.90
C ALA A 319 -2.40 -18.08 -19.78
N ILE A 320 -2.09 -16.78 -20.01
CA ILE A 320 -1.55 -15.90 -18.96
C ILE A 320 -2.54 -15.79 -17.79
N VAL A 321 -3.80 -15.45 -18.06
CA VAL A 321 -4.83 -15.30 -17.01
C VAL A 321 -4.98 -16.60 -16.23
N LYS A 322 -5.01 -17.75 -16.91
CA LYS A 322 -5.11 -19.05 -16.28
C LYS A 322 -3.95 -19.35 -15.31
N VAL A 323 -2.70 -18.99 -15.67
CA VAL A 323 -1.54 -19.17 -14.78
C VAL A 323 -1.76 -18.45 -13.44
N TYR A 324 -2.27 -17.22 -13.48
CA TYR A 324 -2.52 -16.47 -12.25
C TYR A 324 -3.77 -16.94 -11.49
N GLN A 325 -4.80 -17.42 -12.19
CA GLN A 325 -5.94 -18.10 -11.54
C GLN A 325 -5.48 -19.34 -10.77
N ASP A 326 -4.62 -20.17 -11.38
CA ASP A 326 -4.04 -21.35 -10.73
C ASP A 326 -3.11 -20.93 -9.57
N LEU A 327 -2.37 -19.82 -9.71
CA LEU A 327 -1.47 -19.28 -8.68
C LEU A 327 -2.23 -18.84 -7.42
N ILE A 328 -3.42 -18.24 -7.55
CA ILE A 328 -4.25 -17.85 -6.39
C ILE A 328 -4.50 -19.06 -5.50
N GLY A 329 -4.80 -20.23 -6.08
CA GLY A 329 -4.98 -21.47 -5.33
C GLY A 329 -3.75 -21.86 -4.51
N THR A 330 -2.54 -21.61 -5.03
CA THR A 330 -1.28 -21.90 -4.33
C THR A 330 -0.86 -20.81 -3.32
N LYS A 331 -1.29 -19.56 -3.52
CA LYS A 331 -0.96 -18.41 -2.66
C LYS A 331 -1.84 -18.28 -1.41
N MET A 332 -2.89 -19.08 -1.33
CA MET A 332 -3.77 -19.14 -0.15
C MET A 332 -3.03 -19.47 1.15
N ASP A 333 -1.87 -20.12 1.07
CA ASP A 333 -1.03 -20.48 2.22
C ASP A 333 0.09 -19.48 2.52
N GLU A 334 0.15 -18.35 1.80
CA GLU A 334 1.11 -17.29 2.12
C GLU A 334 0.72 -16.60 3.44
N PRO A 335 1.70 -16.32 4.33
CA PRO A 335 1.47 -15.53 5.53
C PRO A 335 1.08 -14.09 5.18
N LEU A 336 0.00 -13.61 5.78
CA LEU A 336 -0.44 -12.22 5.69
C LEU A 336 0.02 -11.39 6.90
N GLY A 337 0.13 -12.02 8.07
CA GLY A 337 0.54 -11.37 9.31
C GLY A 337 0.37 -12.28 10.51
N TRP A 338 0.36 -11.69 11.70
CA TRP A 338 0.17 -12.41 12.97
C TRP A 338 -0.83 -11.68 13.86
N SER A 339 -1.68 -12.46 14.54
CA SER A 339 -2.51 -12.00 15.65
C SER A 339 -2.02 -12.63 16.96
N HIS A 340 -2.01 -11.87 18.05
CA HIS A 340 -1.64 -12.41 19.38
C HIS A 340 -2.84 -12.88 20.19
N ILE A 341 -4.05 -12.61 19.70
CA ILE A 341 -5.30 -13.07 20.30
C ILE A 341 -6.16 -13.77 19.25
N ASP A 342 -7.10 -14.57 19.73
CA ASP A 342 -8.13 -15.17 18.89
C ASP A 342 -9.00 -14.08 18.27
N LEU A 343 -9.26 -14.15 16.97
CA LEU A 343 -10.14 -13.22 16.24
C LEU A 343 -11.50 -13.89 15.98
N ASP A 344 -12.55 -13.35 16.59
CA ASP A 344 -13.88 -13.94 16.54
C ASP A 344 -14.65 -13.50 15.30
N ALA A 345 -14.78 -14.38 14.33
CA ALA A 345 -15.50 -14.13 13.09
C ALA A 345 -16.75 -15.02 12.95
N ARG A 346 -17.24 -15.57 14.06
CA ARG A 346 -18.41 -16.47 14.07
C ARG A 346 -19.66 -15.71 13.64
N PHE A 347 -20.48 -16.37 12.81
CA PHE A 347 -21.71 -15.82 12.25
C PHE A 347 -22.68 -15.33 13.32
N ASP A 348 -22.79 -16.06 14.43
CA ASP A 348 -23.65 -15.71 15.55
C ASP A 348 -23.22 -14.41 16.24
N THR A 349 -21.92 -14.29 16.49
CA THR A 349 -21.30 -13.21 17.24
C THR A 349 -21.34 -11.92 16.44
N VAL A 350 -20.83 -11.93 15.20
CA VAL A 350 -20.74 -10.71 14.38
C VAL A 350 -22.10 -10.11 14.02
N ARG A 351 -23.20 -10.86 14.22
CA ARG A 351 -24.58 -10.43 13.91
C ARG A 351 -25.47 -10.14 15.12
N GLN A 352 -24.94 -10.23 16.33
CA GLN A 352 -25.70 -9.96 17.56
C GLN A 352 -24.90 -9.22 18.64
N ALA A 353 -23.57 -9.24 18.55
CA ALA A 353 -22.68 -8.69 19.57
C ALA A 353 -21.45 -8.05 18.94
N GLU A 354 -20.70 -7.32 19.77
CA GLU A 354 -19.36 -6.84 19.40
C GLU A 354 -18.42 -8.03 19.18
N SER A 355 -17.69 -8.00 18.07
CA SER A 355 -16.58 -8.91 17.78
C SER A 355 -15.29 -8.11 17.76
N ASN A 356 -14.20 -8.66 18.30
CA ASN A 356 -12.89 -8.00 18.24
C ASN A 356 -12.35 -7.85 16.81
N LEU A 357 -12.68 -8.77 15.90
CA LEU A 357 -12.38 -8.64 14.46
C LEU A 357 -13.23 -7.52 13.85
N GLY A 358 -14.50 -7.45 14.23
CA GLY A 358 -15.41 -6.37 13.84
C GLY A 358 -14.87 -4.99 14.25
N SER A 359 -14.45 -4.87 15.51
CA SER A 359 -13.84 -3.66 16.06
C SER A 359 -12.53 -3.32 15.37
N LEU A 360 -11.67 -4.29 15.05
CA LEU A 360 -10.44 -4.05 14.27
C LEU A 360 -10.75 -3.43 12.91
N PHE A 361 -11.70 -4.01 12.16
CA PHE A 361 -12.05 -3.50 10.83
C PHE A 361 -12.68 -2.11 10.90
N ALA A 362 -13.54 -1.87 11.89
CA ALA A 362 -14.14 -0.56 12.10
C ALA A 362 -13.09 0.49 12.54
N ASP A 363 -12.12 0.09 13.38
CA ASP A 363 -10.99 0.94 13.78
C ASP A 363 -10.16 1.36 12.57
N VAL A 364 -9.85 0.42 11.66
CA VAL A 364 -9.11 0.71 10.42
C VAL A 364 -9.91 1.66 9.51
N MET A 365 -11.21 1.43 9.33
CA MET A 365 -12.07 2.35 8.57
C MET A 365 -12.06 3.75 9.17
N ARG A 366 -12.23 3.87 10.49
CA ARG A 366 -12.33 5.16 11.19
C ARG A 366 -11.04 5.96 11.06
N ILE A 367 -9.91 5.31 11.33
CA ILE A 367 -8.58 5.94 11.30
C ILE A 367 -8.21 6.35 9.88
N SER A 368 -8.35 5.44 8.91
CA SER A 368 -7.89 5.68 7.53
C SER A 368 -8.66 6.80 6.83
N LEU A 369 -9.94 6.99 7.18
CA LEU A 369 -10.79 8.03 6.58
C LEU A 369 -10.90 9.29 7.45
N GLY A 370 -10.20 9.36 8.59
CA GLY A 370 -10.28 10.51 9.50
C GLY A 370 -11.70 10.79 10.02
N ALA A 371 -12.46 9.73 10.32
CA ALA A 371 -13.85 9.81 10.75
C ALA A 371 -13.99 9.85 12.29
N ASP A 372 -15.09 10.46 12.77
CA ASP A 372 -15.45 10.44 14.20
C ASP A 372 -15.97 9.05 14.60
N VAL A 373 -16.75 8.43 13.70
CA VAL A 373 -17.39 7.13 13.87
C VAL A 373 -17.14 6.28 12.62
N ALA A 374 -16.97 4.97 12.79
CA ALA A 374 -17.09 4.03 11.69
C ALA A 374 -18.07 2.91 12.03
N PHE A 375 -18.80 2.45 11.03
CA PHE A 375 -19.60 1.24 11.14
C PHE A 375 -19.70 0.48 9.82
N PHE A 376 -19.88 -0.83 9.93
CA PHE A 376 -20.26 -1.69 8.82
C PHE A 376 -21.13 -2.85 9.32
N ASN A 377 -21.90 -3.43 8.41
CA ASN A 377 -22.82 -4.52 8.74
C ASN A 377 -22.05 -5.84 8.93
N GLY A 378 -22.35 -6.58 10.00
CA GLY A 378 -21.69 -7.83 10.39
C GLY A 378 -21.77 -8.91 9.31
N GLY A 379 -22.75 -8.83 8.40
CA GLY A 379 -22.83 -9.62 7.18
C GLY A 379 -21.65 -9.41 6.21
N THR A 380 -20.70 -8.52 6.51
CA THR A 380 -19.44 -8.38 5.77
C THR A 380 -18.44 -9.48 6.15
N ILE A 381 -18.44 -9.92 7.41
CA ILE A 381 -17.51 -10.94 7.92
C ILE A 381 -18.13 -12.32 7.66
N ARG A 382 -17.36 -13.26 7.06
CA ARG A 382 -17.92 -14.49 6.48
C ARG A 382 -17.28 -15.82 6.89
N SER A 383 -16.15 -15.81 7.60
CA SER A 383 -15.41 -17.05 7.86
C SER A 383 -16.11 -18.00 8.83
N ASP A 384 -17.06 -17.51 9.64
CA ASP A 384 -17.86 -18.29 10.59
C ASP A 384 -17.02 -19.20 11.52
N GLN A 385 -15.93 -18.64 12.04
CA GLN A 385 -15.00 -19.37 12.91
C GLN A 385 -14.25 -18.40 13.82
N ILE A 386 -13.57 -18.96 14.82
CA ILE A 386 -12.52 -18.24 15.55
C ILE A 386 -11.21 -18.50 14.83
N HIS A 387 -10.53 -17.44 14.41
CA HIS A 387 -9.16 -17.55 13.91
C HIS A 387 -8.22 -17.46 15.10
N ALA A 388 -7.57 -18.57 15.42
CA ALA A 388 -6.73 -18.67 16.60
C ALA A 388 -5.57 -17.66 16.57
N ALA A 389 -5.13 -17.23 17.74
CA ALA A 389 -3.89 -16.49 17.90
C ALA A 389 -2.74 -17.23 17.18
N GLY A 390 -1.95 -16.48 16.42
CA GLY A 390 -0.87 -17.00 15.62
C GLY A 390 -0.80 -16.37 14.23
N GLN A 391 -0.30 -17.15 13.29
CA GLN A 391 -0.13 -16.72 11.90
C GLN A 391 -1.49 -16.63 11.20
N LEU A 392 -1.75 -15.49 10.58
CA LEU A 392 -2.89 -15.29 9.70
C LEU A 392 -2.44 -15.54 8.26
N LEU A 393 -3.11 -16.46 7.56
CA LEU A 393 -2.84 -16.78 6.18
C LEU A 393 -3.75 -15.98 5.24
N MET A 394 -3.38 -15.93 3.97
CA MET A 394 -4.23 -15.31 2.97
C MET A 394 -5.60 -15.99 2.84
N ARG A 395 -5.68 -17.33 2.97
CA ARG A 395 -6.96 -18.05 3.03
C ARG A 395 -7.87 -17.57 4.16
N ASP A 396 -7.28 -17.25 5.31
CA ASP A 396 -8.03 -16.80 6.47
C ASP A 396 -8.63 -15.44 6.17
N PHE A 397 -7.81 -14.53 5.62
CA PHE A 397 -8.25 -13.20 5.23
C PHE A 397 -9.36 -13.19 4.17
N VAL A 398 -9.20 -13.97 3.10
CA VAL A 398 -10.22 -14.08 2.02
C VAL A 398 -11.51 -14.70 2.57
N SER A 399 -11.41 -15.66 3.50
CA SER A 399 -12.58 -16.21 4.17
C SER A 399 -13.27 -15.20 5.09
N MET A 400 -12.52 -14.30 5.74
CA MET A 400 -13.05 -13.25 6.60
C MET A 400 -13.77 -12.16 5.78
N LEU A 401 -13.11 -11.61 4.76
CA LEU A 401 -13.57 -10.48 3.95
C LEU A 401 -13.61 -10.83 2.44
N PRO A 402 -14.60 -11.63 1.99
CA PRO A 402 -14.70 -12.00 0.59
C PRO A 402 -15.26 -10.89 -0.30
N PHE A 403 -15.83 -9.82 0.30
CA PHE A 403 -16.42 -8.71 -0.44
C PHE A 403 -15.49 -7.51 -0.47
N THR A 404 -15.36 -6.93 -1.66
CA THR A 404 -14.59 -5.72 -1.93
C THR A 404 -15.53 -4.52 -2.06
N ASP A 405 -16.31 -4.24 -1.02
CA ASP A 405 -17.20 -3.08 -1.00
C ASP A 405 -16.38 -1.79 -0.87
N ASP A 406 -16.77 -0.76 -1.61
CA ASP A 406 -16.15 0.56 -1.52
C ASP A 406 -16.54 1.26 -0.20
N LEU A 407 -15.61 2.06 0.33
CA LEU A 407 -15.82 2.84 1.55
C LEU A 407 -16.23 4.27 1.22
N VAL A 408 -17.08 4.86 2.05
CA VAL A 408 -17.56 6.23 1.89
C VAL A 408 -17.47 6.97 3.22
N LEU A 409 -17.17 8.27 3.15
CA LEU A 409 -17.23 9.18 4.30
C LEU A 409 -18.49 10.04 4.18
N LEU A 410 -19.34 10.01 5.20
CA LEU A 410 -20.64 10.68 5.23
C LEU A 410 -20.68 11.75 6.32
N GLU A 411 -21.55 12.75 6.16
CA GLU A 411 -22.04 13.57 7.27
C GLU A 411 -23.38 13.03 7.76
N LEU A 412 -23.48 12.76 9.07
CA LEU A 412 -24.72 12.35 9.72
C LEU A 412 -24.98 13.20 10.96
N SER A 413 -26.22 13.69 11.11
CA SER A 413 -26.68 14.23 12.39
C SER A 413 -26.70 13.13 13.45
N GLY A 414 -26.55 13.48 14.73
CA GLY A 414 -26.69 12.50 15.81
C GLY A 414 -28.06 11.81 15.80
N ALA A 415 -29.12 12.53 15.41
CA ALA A 415 -30.45 11.95 15.20
C ALA A 415 -30.48 10.89 14.09
N ASP A 416 -29.76 11.09 12.99
CA ASP A 416 -29.68 10.09 11.91
C ASP A 416 -28.75 8.94 12.27
N LEU A 417 -27.66 9.20 13.02
CA LEU A 417 -26.80 8.15 13.57
C LEU A 417 -27.60 7.22 14.49
N LEU A 418 -28.44 7.75 15.38
CA LEU A 418 -29.33 6.95 16.23
C LEU A 418 -30.27 6.06 15.40
N LYS A 419 -30.89 6.59 14.35
CA LYS A 419 -31.77 5.80 13.45
C LYS A 419 -31.02 4.66 12.76
N VAL A 420 -29.77 4.89 12.39
CA VAL A 420 -28.90 3.87 11.80
C VAL A 420 -28.61 2.77 12.82
N LEU A 421 -28.23 3.13 14.06
CA LEU A 421 -28.00 2.15 15.12
C LEU A 421 -29.27 1.32 15.42
N GLU A 422 -30.43 1.97 15.51
CA GLU A 422 -31.74 1.31 15.69
C GLU A 422 -32.06 0.34 14.55
N THR A 423 -31.73 0.71 13.31
CA THR A 423 -31.87 -0.17 12.14
C THR A 423 -30.99 -1.41 12.26
N GLY A 424 -29.74 -1.23 12.73
CA GLY A 424 -28.78 -2.31 12.92
C GLY A 424 -29.26 -3.35 13.94
N VAL A 425 -29.80 -2.90 15.08
CA VAL A 425 -30.32 -3.82 16.11
C VAL A 425 -31.76 -4.25 15.89
N GLY A 426 -32.49 -3.65 14.94
CA GLY A 426 -33.93 -3.83 14.76
C GLY A 426 -34.39 -5.26 14.46
N ALA A 427 -33.51 -6.12 13.96
CA ALA A 427 -33.82 -7.52 13.64
C ALA A 427 -33.29 -8.54 14.66
N VAL A 428 -32.54 -8.12 15.69
CA VAL A 428 -32.05 -9.04 16.73
C VAL A 428 -33.24 -9.72 17.44
N PRO A 429 -33.23 -11.04 17.72
CA PRO A 429 -32.14 -12.00 17.57
C PRO A 429 -32.11 -12.80 16.25
N ALA A 430 -32.76 -12.35 15.18
CA ALA A 430 -32.90 -13.11 13.92
C ALA A 430 -31.59 -13.31 13.11
N LEU A 431 -30.42 -12.93 13.65
CA LEU A 431 -29.10 -13.09 13.01
C LEU A 431 -29.01 -12.50 11.59
N GLU A 432 -29.71 -11.38 11.38
CA GLU A 432 -29.64 -10.64 10.13
C GLU A 432 -28.29 -9.96 9.96
N GLY A 433 -27.80 -9.88 8.72
CA GLY A 433 -26.50 -9.30 8.42
C GLY A 433 -26.35 -7.82 8.79
N ARG A 434 -27.48 -7.13 9.04
CA ARG A 434 -27.58 -5.69 9.29
C ARG A 434 -26.99 -5.22 10.63
N PHE A 435 -26.76 -6.11 11.60
CA PHE A 435 -26.16 -5.72 12.88
C PHE A 435 -24.81 -5.03 12.66
N LEU A 436 -24.53 -3.94 13.38
CA LEU A 436 -23.37 -3.10 13.09
C LEU A 436 -22.19 -3.45 14.00
N GLN A 437 -21.02 -3.66 13.39
CA GLN A 437 -19.73 -3.54 14.07
C GLN A 437 -19.29 -2.07 13.99
N VAL A 438 -18.73 -1.53 15.07
CA VAL A 438 -18.58 -0.08 15.25
C VAL A 438 -17.20 0.31 15.79
N SER A 439 -16.79 1.55 15.53
CA SER A 439 -15.63 2.22 16.14
C SER A 439 -15.94 3.70 16.38
N GLY A 440 -15.34 4.29 17.40
CA GLY A 440 -15.55 5.70 17.78
C GLY A 440 -16.83 5.96 18.56
N LEU A 441 -17.68 4.95 18.75
CA LEU A 441 -18.88 5.03 19.59
C LEU A 441 -19.09 3.77 20.44
N ARG A 442 -19.93 3.89 21.46
CA ARG A 442 -20.51 2.78 22.23
C ARG A 442 -22.01 2.99 22.42
N PHE A 443 -22.75 1.91 22.53
CA PHE A 443 -24.19 1.94 22.81
C PHE A 443 -24.65 0.64 23.48
N ALA A 444 -25.79 0.68 24.16
CA ALA A 444 -26.49 -0.50 24.65
C ALA A 444 -27.84 -0.63 23.94
N PHE A 445 -28.40 -1.83 23.91
CA PHE A 445 -29.74 -2.05 23.38
C PHE A 445 -30.49 -3.13 24.15
N ASP A 446 -31.81 -3.05 24.14
CA ASP A 446 -32.73 -4.06 24.68
C ASP A 446 -33.54 -4.70 23.52
N ALA A 447 -33.23 -5.96 23.20
CA ALA A 447 -33.90 -6.69 22.14
C ALA A 447 -35.38 -7.00 22.43
N ALA A 448 -35.82 -6.88 23.69
CA ALA A 448 -37.22 -7.05 24.08
C ALA A 448 -38.09 -5.85 23.69
N GLN A 449 -37.49 -4.68 23.44
CA GLN A 449 -38.22 -3.50 22.98
C GLN A 449 -38.61 -3.60 21.49
N PRO A 450 -39.68 -2.90 21.07
CA PRO A 450 -40.05 -2.80 19.66
C PRO A 450 -38.90 -2.28 18.79
N ALA A 451 -38.74 -2.81 17.59
CA ALA A 451 -37.74 -2.34 16.63
C ALA A 451 -37.93 -0.83 16.34
N GLY A 452 -36.83 -0.06 16.38
CA GLY A 452 -36.87 1.40 16.29
C GLY A 452 -36.97 2.11 17.65
N SER A 453 -37.02 1.37 18.75
CA SER A 453 -36.94 1.90 20.13
C SER A 453 -36.16 0.97 21.05
N ARG A 454 -35.14 0.30 20.52
CA ARG A 454 -34.31 -0.67 21.24
C ARG A 454 -33.12 -0.04 21.94
N ILE A 455 -32.70 1.15 21.53
CA ILE A 455 -31.51 1.82 22.03
C ILE A 455 -31.94 2.97 22.95
N PRO A 456 -31.67 2.87 24.27
CA PRO A 456 -31.80 4.02 25.16
C PRO A 456 -30.83 5.11 24.72
N LEU A 457 -31.33 6.34 24.50
CA LEU A 457 -30.51 7.45 23.99
C LEU A 457 -29.31 7.74 24.90
N GLU A 458 -29.51 7.67 26.20
CA GLU A 458 -28.50 7.88 27.24
C GLU A 458 -27.38 6.83 27.22
N SER A 459 -27.57 5.70 26.54
CA SER A 459 -26.54 4.68 26.40
C SER A 459 -25.55 4.98 25.28
N VAL A 460 -25.91 5.90 24.37
CA VAL A 460 -25.09 6.18 23.19
C VAL A 460 -24.07 7.26 23.51
N GLU A 461 -22.81 6.93 23.31
CA GLU A 461 -21.70 7.86 23.45
C GLU A 461 -20.79 7.81 22.23
N VAL A 462 -20.34 8.98 21.78
CA VAL A 462 -19.37 9.17 20.71
C VAL A 462 -18.12 9.81 21.31
N ALA A 463 -16.96 9.20 21.09
CA ALA A 463 -15.68 9.63 21.68
C ALA A 463 -15.73 9.85 23.22
N GLY A 464 -16.60 9.11 23.93
CA GLY A 464 -16.77 9.20 25.39
C GLY A 464 -17.68 10.33 25.87
N ALA A 465 -18.32 11.08 24.96
CA ALA A 465 -19.34 12.07 25.27
C ALA A 465 -20.74 11.53 24.88
N PRO A 466 -21.81 11.88 25.63
CA PRO A 466 -23.18 11.55 25.23
C PRO A 466 -23.50 12.02 23.81
N LEU A 467 -24.27 11.24 23.07
CA LEU A 467 -24.69 11.59 21.71
C LEU A 467 -25.46 12.92 21.71
N ASP A 468 -24.98 13.88 20.93
CA ASP A 468 -25.69 15.12 20.63
C ASP A 468 -26.49 14.92 19.33
N LEU A 469 -27.82 15.00 19.42
CA LEU A 469 -28.72 14.76 18.30
C LEU A 469 -28.59 15.78 17.17
N ASP A 470 -28.18 17.01 17.49
CA ASP A 470 -28.07 18.12 16.54
C ASP A 470 -26.64 18.25 15.98
N HIS A 471 -25.65 17.60 16.60
CA HIS A 471 -24.28 17.59 16.12
C HIS A 471 -24.15 16.76 14.83
N VAL A 472 -23.28 17.22 13.92
CA VAL A 472 -22.97 16.54 12.66
C VAL A 472 -21.64 15.83 12.80
N TYR A 473 -21.67 14.51 12.66
CA TYR A 473 -20.51 13.63 12.77
C TYR A 473 -20.02 13.21 11.37
N LYS A 474 -18.70 13.08 11.22
CA LYS A 474 -18.07 12.41 10.09
C LYS A 474 -18.11 10.90 10.32
N VAL A 475 -18.73 10.17 9.39
CA VAL A 475 -18.99 8.75 9.56
C VAL A 475 -18.47 7.93 8.39
N ALA A 476 -17.53 7.03 8.66
CA ALA A 476 -17.01 6.07 7.69
C ALA A 476 -17.92 4.82 7.62
N THR A 477 -18.38 4.47 6.43
CA THR A 477 -19.15 3.25 6.20
C THR A 477 -18.95 2.71 4.79
N LYS A 478 -19.73 1.70 4.38
CA LYS A 478 -19.67 1.10 3.05
C LYS A 478 -20.69 1.72 2.09
N ALA A 479 -20.33 1.85 0.82
CA ALA A 479 -21.22 2.27 -0.25
C ALA A 479 -22.49 1.39 -0.33
N TYR A 480 -22.38 0.10 -0.01
CA TYR A 480 -23.50 -0.84 0.12
C TYR A 480 -24.58 -0.33 1.09
N LEU A 481 -24.19 0.08 2.30
CA LEU A 481 -25.12 0.60 3.31
C LEU A 481 -25.63 1.99 2.91
N ARG A 482 -24.76 2.84 2.37
CA ARG A 482 -25.14 4.15 1.82
C ARG A 482 -26.18 4.05 0.70
N GLY A 483 -26.16 2.97 -0.08
CA GLY A 483 -27.17 2.64 -1.09
C GLY A 483 -28.51 2.18 -0.53
N GLY A 484 -28.67 2.14 0.80
CA GLY A 484 -29.85 1.70 1.54
C GLY A 484 -30.07 0.20 1.56
N LYS A 485 -29.02 -0.59 1.32
CA LYS A 485 -29.08 -2.05 1.44
C LYS A 485 -29.15 -2.45 2.92
N ASP A 486 -29.50 -3.70 3.21
CA ASP A 486 -29.72 -4.23 4.57
C ASP A 486 -30.75 -3.46 5.43
N GLY A 487 -31.59 -2.64 4.79
CA GLY A 487 -32.62 -1.83 5.45
C GLY A 487 -32.17 -0.42 5.85
N PHE A 488 -30.95 -0.02 5.50
CA PHE A 488 -30.41 1.31 5.84
C PHE A 488 -30.87 2.43 4.89
N ASP A 489 -32.15 2.44 4.51
CA ASP A 489 -32.73 3.44 3.59
C ASP A 489 -32.52 4.89 4.06
N SER A 490 -32.37 5.10 5.37
CA SER A 490 -32.04 6.40 5.97
C SER A 490 -30.73 6.98 5.42
N LEU A 491 -29.76 6.15 5.07
CA LEU A 491 -28.46 6.60 4.56
C LEU A 491 -28.55 7.14 3.13
N LYS A 492 -29.59 6.81 2.34
CA LYS A 492 -29.70 7.20 0.92
C LYS A 492 -29.62 8.72 0.66
N LYS A 493 -29.92 9.53 1.68
CA LYS A 493 -29.98 10.99 1.61
C LYS A 493 -28.81 11.70 2.31
N SER A 494 -27.89 10.94 2.91
CA SER A 494 -26.74 11.53 3.61
C SER A 494 -25.78 12.22 2.62
N THR A 495 -25.19 13.33 3.07
CA THR A 495 -24.14 14.04 2.34
C THR A 495 -22.90 13.16 2.29
N VAL A 496 -22.32 13.01 1.09
CA VAL A 496 -21.07 12.27 0.88
C VAL A 496 -19.94 13.28 0.86
N LEU A 497 -19.01 13.17 1.81
CA LEU A 497 -17.79 13.97 1.85
C LEU A 497 -16.70 13.38 0.95
N VAL A 498 -16.60 12.04 0.96
CA VAL A 498 -15.65 11.27 0.16
C VAL A 498 -16.36 10.04 -0.38
N ASP A 499 -16.30 9.84 -1.69
CA ASP A 499 -16.99 8.77 -2.41
C ASP A 499 -16.20 7.44 -2.37
N GLY A 500 -16.79 6.40 -2.98
CA GLY A 500 -16.18 5.08 -3.05
C GLY A 500 -15.01 4.96 -4.03
N GLU A 501 -14.90 5.89 -4.98
CA GLU A 501 -13.83 5.88 -6.00
C GLU A 501 -12.52 6.43 -5.43
N THR A 502 -12.61 7.29 -4.43
CA THR A 502 -11.44 7.94 -3.81
C THR A 502 -10.87 7.20 -2.61
N ASN A 503 -11.62 6.26 -2.03
CA ASN A 503 -11.19 5.53 -0.85
C ASN A 503 -10.65 4.14 -1.20
N PRO A 504 -9.51 3.72 -0.63
CA PRO A 504 -9.10 2.34 -0.69
C PRO A 504 -10.17 1.45 -0.06
N ARG A 505 -10.43 0.30 -0.68
CA ARG A 505 -11.37 -0.70 -0.16
C ARG A 505 -10.91 -1.23 1.19
N LEU A 506 -11.86 -1.65 2.03
CA LEU A 506 -11.56 -2.19 3.37
C LEU A 506 -10.50 -3.30 3.32
N ALA A 507 -10.62 -4.23 2.39
CA ALA A 507 -9.66 -5.31 2.25
C ALA A 507 -8.24 -4.81 1.94
N THR A 508 -8.11 -3.74 1.15
CA THR A 508 -6.82 -3.09 0.86
C THR A 508 -6.25 -2.44 2.12
N LEU A 509 -7.08 -1.70 2.87
CA LEU A 509 -6.64 -1.05 4.11
C LEU A 509 -6.17 -2.05 5.17
N ILE A 510 -6.87 -3.19 5.33
CA ILE A 510 -6.46 -4.25 6.27
C ILE A 510 -5.13 -4.88 5.84
N GLN A 511 -4.97 -5.21 4.56
CA GLN A 511 -3.71 -5.75 4.06
C GLN A 511 -2.55 -4.76 4.23
N TYR A 512 -2.80 -3.48 3.96
CA TYR A 512 -1.83 -2.42 4.16
C TYR A 512 -1.41 -2.31 5.64
N LEU A 513 -2.36 -2.31 6.57
CA LEU A 513 -2.08 -2.33 8.02
C LEU A 513 -1.18 -3.52 8.38
N LEU A 514 -1.54 -4.73 7.96
CA LEU A 514 -0.80 -5.95 8.31
C LEU A 514 0.62 -5.91 7.72
N MET A 515 0.76 -5.49 6.47
CA MET A 515 2.07 -5.31 5.83
C MET A 515 2.92 -4.24 6.54
N ARG A 516 2.31 -3.11 6.92
CA ARG A 516 3.02 -2.01 7.60
C ARG A 516 3.51 -2.45 8.98
N VAL A 517 2.67 -3.16 9.74
CA VAL A 517 3.06 -3.75 11.02
C VAL A 517 4.25 -4.70 10.85
N GLU A 518 4.24 -5.55 9.83
CA GLU A 518 5.36 -6.44 9.55
C GLU A 518 6.65 -5.67 9.21
N GLN A 519 6.57 -4.64 8.37
CA GLN A 519 7.71 -3.79 8.01
C GLN A 519 8.30 -3.09 9.24
N LEU A 520 7.45 -2.51 10.09
CA LEU A 520 7.86 -1.85 11.32
C LEU A 520 8.52 -2.85 12.28
N ASN A 521 7.97 -4.06 12.41
CA ASN A 521 8.58 -5.12 13.22
C ASN A 521 9.96 -5.52 12.69
N GLN A 522 10.14 -5.62 11.38
CA GLN A 522 11.44 -5.91 10.78
C GLN A 522 12.45 -4.78 10.98
N GLN A 523 12.01 -3.52 10.88
CA GLN A 523 12.86 -2.35 11.16
C GLN A 523 13.28 -2.31 12.63
N LEU A 524 12.34 -2.49 13.55
CA LEU A 524 12.62 -2.55 14.98
C LEU A 524 13.57 -3.70 15.33
N ALA A 525 13.39 -4.87 14.73
CA ALA A 525 14.29 -6.01 14.93
C ALA A 525 15.72 -5.72 14.46
N LYS A 526 15.88 -5.03 13.33
CA LYS A 526 17.20 -4.61 12.82
C LYS A 526 17.86 -3.59 13.74
N GLU A 527 17.10 -2.62 14.22
CA GLU A 527 17.63 -1.59 15.11
C GLU A 527 18.00 -2.16 16.48
N LEU A 528 17.16 -3.04 17.03
CA LEU A 528 17.47 -3.77 18.26
C LEU A 528 18.75 -4.62 18.09
N HIS A 529 18.91 -5.30 16.95
CA HIS A 529 20.12 -6.06 16.65
C HIS A 529 21.35 -5.16 16.56
N ARG A 530 21.25 -3.99 15.92
CA ARG A 530 22.32 -3.00 15.86
C ARG A 530 22.71 -2.51 17.26
N MET A 531 21.72 -2.19 18.10
CA MET A 531 21.95 -1.78 19.49
C MET A 531 22.63 -2.87 20.32
N LEU A 532 22.21 -4.12 20.16
CA LEU A 532 22.84 -5.28 20.81
C LEU A 532 24.30 -5.44 20.38
N LEU A 533 24.59 -5.28 19.09
CA LEU A 533 25.97 -5.33 18.58
C LEU A 533 26.82 -4.17 19.10
N SER A 534 26.28 -2.95 19.17
CA SER A 534 27.02 -1.81 19.73
C SER A 534 27.30 -1.98 21.21
N GLU A 535 26.35 -2.51 21.98
CA GLU A 535 26.57 -2.76 23.41
C GLU A 535 27.55 -3.91 23.64
N GLN A 536 27.48 -4.99 22.84
CA GLN A 536 28.50 -6.04 22.88
C GLN A 536 29.90 -5.51 22.56
N GLN A 537 30.03 -4.66 21.53
CA GLN A 537 31.31 -4.06 21.18
C GLN A 537 31.82 -3.15 22.31
N ARG A 538 30.95 -2.34 22.91
CA ARG A 538 31.29 -1.50 24.05
C ARG A 538 31.78 -2.33 25.25
N LEU A 539 31.10 -3.42 25.59
CA LEU A 539 31.52 -4.32 26.67
C LEU A 539 32.86 -5.01 26.37
N ILE A 540 33.13 -5.34 25.11
CA ILE A 540 34.43 -5.87 24.66
C ILE A 540 35.51 -4.80 24.80
N ASP A 541 35.23 -3.56 24.42
CA ASP A 541 36.18 -2.45 24.52
C ASP A 541 36.47 -2.10 26.00
N GLU A 542 35.46 -2.12 26.87
CA GLU A 542 35.61 -1.94 28.32
C GLU A 542 36.41 -3.11 28.95
N ALA A 543 36.15 -4.36 28.56
CA ALA A 543 36.91 -5.53 29.03
C ALA A 543 38.36 -5.55 28.49
N GLY A 544 38.58 -5.08 27.26
CA GLY A 544 39.90 -4.92 26.66
C GLY A 544 40.71 -3.79 27.28
N GLY A 545 40.05 -2.71 27.72
CA GLY A 545 40.65 -1.61 28.47
C GLY A 545 41.14 -2.05 29.86
N LEU A 546 40.40 -2.93 30.55
CA LEU A 546 40.78 -3.48 31.86
C LEU A 546 42.02 -4.38 31.79
N GLN A 547 42.21 -5.13 30.69
CA GLN A 547 43.45 -5.92 30.48
C GLN A 547 44.67 -5.04 30.16
N ALA A 548 44.48 -3.83 29.65
CA ALA A 548 45.58 -2.89 29.41
C ALA A 548 46.06 -2.20 30.70
N GLU A 549 45.20 -2.03 31.71
CA GLU A 549 45.59 -1.45 33.00
C GLU A 549 46.26 -2.47 33.95
N GLU A 550 45.83 -3.74 33.95
CA GLU A 550 46.49 -4.79 34.75
C GLU A 550 47.89 -5.20 34.23
N GLY A 551 48.22 -4.87 32.97
CA GLY A 551 49.54 -5.13 32.38
C GLY A 551 50.64 -4.12 32.74
N SER A 552 50.32 -3.01 33.43
CA SER A 552 51.27 -1.89 33.64
C SER A 552 52.01 -1.91 34.98
N SER A 553 51.80 -2.91 35.84
CA SER A 553 52.44 -2.98 37.16
C SER A 553 53.31 -4.24 37.37
N SER A 554 54.31 -4.46 36.51
CA SER A 554 55.48 -5.23 36.93
C SER A 554 56.80 -4.74 36.32
N SER A 555 57.55 -4.06 37.19
CA SER A 555 59.01 -4.06 37.31
C SER A 555 59.87 -3.73 36.09
N SER A 556 60.37 -2.50 36.15
CA SER A 556 61.71 -2.10 35.73
C SER A 556 62.81 -3.05 36.25
N SER A 557 63.71 -3.50 35.37
CA SER A 557 65.15 -3.41 35.61
C SER A 557 66.01 -3.81 34.41
N SER A 558 66.90 -2.88 34.08
CA SER A 558 68.29 -3.09 33.64
C SER A 558 68.63 -3.43 32.17
N SER A 559 69.50 -2.55 31.66
CA SER A 559 70.70 -2.83 30.86
C SER A 559 70.63 -2.79 29.33
N SER A 560 71.14 -1.66 28.83
CA SER A 560 72.21 -1.52 27.82
C SER A 560 72.11 -2.14 26.42
N SER A 561 72.37 -1.23 25.47
CA SER A 561 73.15 -1.38 24.23
C SER A 561 72.55 -2.11 23.03
N GLY A 562 72.30 -1.32 21.98
CA GLY A 562 72.99 -1.48 20.68
C GLY A 562 72.25 -2.23 19.57
N GLY A 563 72.11 -1.56 18.41
CA GLY A 563 72.35 -2.23 17.12
C GLY A 563 71.18 -2.32 16.13
N ASN A 564 71.38 -1.67 14.99
CA ASN A 564 70.74 -1.83 13.67
C ASN A 564 70.27 -3.25 13.28
N GLY A 565 69.25 -3.31 12.40
CA GLY A 565 69.27 -4.25 11.26
C GLY A 565 67.94 -4.86 10.81
N SER A 566 67.45 -4.41 9.64
CA SER A 566 66.93 -5.18 8.48
C SER A 566 66.12 -6.49 8.65
N GLY A 567 65.06 -6.61 7.84
CA GLY A 567 64.85 -7.82 7.01
C GLY A 567 63.52 -8.56 7.11
N ASP A 568 62.67 -8.34 6.10
CA ASP A 568 61.94 -9.33 5.28
C ASP A 568 61.08 -10.48 5.87
N ALA A 569 59.83 -10.47 5.38
CA ALA A 569 59.14 -11.52 4.61
C ALA A 569 58.44 -12.73 5.31
N ALA A 570 57.11 -12.73 5.08
CA ALA A 570 56.31 -13.79 4.43
C ALA A 570 55.71 -14.97 5.25
N SER A 571 54.36 -15.01 5.25
CA SER A 571 53.52 -15.99 4.54
C SER A 571 52.45 -16.77 5.32
N LYS A 572 51.24 -16.74 4.73
CA LYS A 572 50.27 -17.83 4.47
C LYS A 572 49.41 -18.46 5.60
N GLN A 573 48.14 -18.04 5.55
CA GLN A 573 46.90 -18.81 5.29
C GLN A 573 46.28 -19.77 6.34
N PRO A 574 44.94 -20.00 6.26
CA PRO A 574 44.05 -20.32 7.38
C PRO A 574 43.65 -21.81 7.43
N VAL A 575 43.03 -22.21 8.55
CA VAL A 575 42.46 -23.56 8.75
C VAL A 575 40.94 -23.48 8.91
N ALA A 576 40.25 -24.31 8.12
CA ALA A 576 38.82 -24.64 8.22
C ALA A 576 38.63 -26.03 8.85
N VAL A 577 37.53 -26.26 9.56
CA VAL A 577 36.94 -27.59 9.88
C VAL A 577 35.44 -27.35 10.13
N ALA A 578 34.48 -27.71 9.27
CA ALA A 578 33.98 -29.02 8.81
C ALA A 578 32.94 -29.68 9.75
N ALA A 579 31.78 -29.98 9.16
CA ALA A 579 30.59 -30.62 9.73
C ALA A 579 30.74 -32.14 9.90
N GLY A 580 29.92 -32.73 10.79
CA GLY A 580 29.78 -34.17 10.96
C GLY A 580 28.36 -34.59 11.32
N SER A 581 27.79 -35.47 10.49
CA SER A 581 26.51 -36.17 10.62
C SER A 581 26.63 -37.45 11.46
N SER A 582 25.56 -37.88 12.15
CA SER A 582 25.26 -39.31 12.32
C SER A 582 23.81 -39.60 12.74
N SER A 583 23.37 -40.78 12.35
CA SER A 583 22.05 -41.43 12.32
C SER A 583 21.54 -42.03 13.64
N GLY A 584 20.20 -42.02 13.81
CA GLY A 584 19.31 -43.15 14.15
C GLY A 584 19.42 -43.89 15.50
N GLU A 585 18.33 -43.90 16.28
CA GLU A 585 17.58 -45.11 16.71
C GLU A 585 16.39 -44.75 17.65
N ALA A 586 15.38 -45.63 17.67
CA ALA A 586 14.11 -45.49 18.36
C ALA A 586 14.10 -46.21 19.72
N ALA A 587 13.38 -45.67 20.71
CA ALA A 587 12.84 -46.42 21.85
C ALA A 587 11.65 -45.65 22.46
N GLY A 588 10.55 -46.36 22.73
CA GLY A 588 9.32 -45.83 23.31
C GLY A 588 9.22 -45.97 24.84
N LEU A 589 7.98 -45.80 25.32
CA LEU A 589 7.47 -45.82 26.71
C LEU A 589 7.56 -44.44 27.38
N GLN A 590 6.59 -43.92 28.14
CA GLN A 590 5.37 -44.50 28.71
C GLN A 590 4.38 -43.38 29.10
N GLN A 591 3.13 -43.76 29.19
CA GLN A 591 1.94 -42.99 29.53
C GLN A 591 1.79 -42.93 31.07
N GLU A 592 1.60 -41.75 31.66
CA GLU A 592 0.97 -41.63 32.98
C GLU A 592 -0.12 -40.56 32.96
N THR A 593 -1.35 -41.04 33.12
CA THR A 593 -2.57 -40.31 33.48
C THR A 593 -2.59 -40.07 34.99
N LEU A 594 -3.07 -38.91 35.43
CA LEU A 594 -3.87 -38.80 36.65
C LEU A 594 -4.78 -37.55 36.57
N ALA A 595 -6.04 -37.77 36.93
CA ALA A 595 -7.16 -36.86 36.81
C ALA A 595 -7.45 -36.14 38.13
N GLY A 596 -8.08 -34.96 38.03
CA GLY A 596 -9.20 -34.56 38.89
C GLY A 596 -8.90 -33.61 40.05
N ALA A 597 -9.37 -32.37 39.92
CA ALA A 597 -10.09 -31.67 41.00
C ALA A 597 -10.93 -30.53 40.39
N ALA A 598 -12.22 -30.53 40.71
CA ALA A 598 -13.18 -29.48 40.37
C ALA A 598 -13.42 -28.56 41.59
N VAL A 599 -14.13 -27.43 41.32
CA VAL A 599 -14.78 -26.48 42.27
C VAL A 599 -13.86 -25.30 42.67
N ARG A 600 -14.21 -24.00 42.53
CA ARG A 600 -15.43 -23.26 42.90
C ARG A 600 -15.49 -21.88 42.22
N VAL A 601 -16.70 -21.39 41.97
CA VAL A 601 -17.06 -20.02 41.57
C VAL A 601 -16.95 -19.06 42.75
N GLY A 602 -16.48 -17.83 42.53
CA GLY A 602 -16.80 -16.69 43.38
C GLY A 602 -15.86 -15.49 43.27
N ALA A 603 -16.40 -14.37 42.75
CA ALA A 603 -16.28 -12.99 43.22
C ALA A 603 -15.88 -11.98 42.12
N ALA A 604 -16.79 -11.03 41.91
CA ALA A 604 -16.63 -9.84 41.08
C ALA A 604 -15.59 -8.88 41.66
N VAL A 605 -14.85 -8.20 40.78
CA VAL A 605 -14.09 -7.00 41.12
C VAL A 605 -14.62 -5.86 40.26
N GLN A 606 -15.24 -4.89 40.93
CA GLN A 606 -15.63 -3.60 40.37
C GLN A 606 -14.38 -2.74 40.13
N TYR A 607 -14.32 -2.07 38.98
CA TYR A 607 -13.31 -1.06 38.68
C TYR A 607 -13.96 0.33 38.76
N SER A 608 -13.38 1.24 39.55
CA SER A 608 -13.76 2.66 39.60
C SER A 608 -12.82 3.47 38.71
N PRO A 609 -13.32 4.32 37.79
CA PRO A 609 -12.48 5.26 37.07
C PRO A 609 -12.19 6.51 37.92
N GLY A 610 -10.92 6.91 37.96
CA GLY A 610 -10.45 8.18 38.52
C GLY A 610 -10.96 9.39 37.74
N SER A 611 -11.09 10.52 38.44
CA SER A 611 -11.72 11.76 37.97
C SER A 611 -10.96 12.48 36.83
N PRO A 612 -11.66 13.32 36.04
CA PRO A 612 -11.09 14.02 34.88
C PRO A 612 -10.36 15.32 35.27
N ILE A 613 -9.30 15.64 34.52
CA ILE A 613 -8.68 16.98 34.52
C ILE A 613 -9.50 17.87 33.58
N SER A 614 -10.10 18.91 34.15
CA SER A 614 -10.87 19.93 33.45
C SER A 614 -9.96 21.03 32.90
N GLY A 615 -10.18 21.42 31.64
CA GLY A 615 -9.60 22.62 31.03
C GLY A 615 -10.55 23.14 29.95
N THR A 616 -11.40 24.11 30.31
CA THR A 616 -12.30 24.84 29.42
C THR A 616 -11.53 25.77 28.48
N VAL A 617 -11.84 25.78 27.18
CA VAL A 617 -11.49 26.88 26.28
C VAL A 617 -12.76 27.41 25.62
N THR A 618 -13.07 28.67 25.93
CA THR A 618 -14.11 29.48 25.30
C THR A 618 -13.50 30.36 24.21
N GLY A 619 -14.08 30.38 23.00
CA GLY A 619 -13.97 31.49 22.03
C GLY A 619 -13.50 31.14 20.61
N PHE A 620 -14.37 31.37 19.61
CA PHE A 620 -14.09 31.44 18.16
C PHE A 620 -13.57 32.86 17.76
N PRO A 621 -13.22 33.15 16.49
CA PRO A 621 -12.27 32.50 15.57
C PRO A 621 -11.22 33.49 15.01
N GLY A 622 -10.06 32.97 14.59
CA GLY A 622 -9.13 33.70 13.70
C GLY A 622 -7.92 34.31 14.40
N SER A 623 -6.75 33.99 13.84
CA SER A 623 -5.37 34.38 14.21
C SER A 623 -4.71 33.55 15.31
N ILE A 624 -3.75 32.73 14.88
CA ILE A 624 -2.75 32.06 15.72
C ILE A 624 -1.70 33.14 16.09
N PRO A 625 -1.44 33.43 17.37
CA PRO A 625 -0.38 34.35 17.77
C PRO A 625 1.01 33.69 17.62
N HIS A 626 1.98 34.53 17.22
CA HIS A 626 3.35 34.22 16.79
C HIS A 626 4.29 33.60 17.84
N ASP A 627 3.78 33.15 18.99
CA ASP A 627 4.57 32.50 20.07
C ASP A 627 4.32 30.98 20.18
N ALA A 628 3.47 30.40 19.31
CA ALA A 628 3.26 28.95 19.21
C ALA A 628 4.35 28.22 18.39
N GLU A 629 5.28 28.94 17.74
CA GLU A 629 6.35 28.31 16.95
C GLU A 629 7.46 27.68 17.80
N ARG A 630 7.60 28.05 19.09
CA ARG A 630 8.64 27.47 19.96
C ARG A 630 8.21 26.24 20.76
N HIS A 631 6.91 25.98 20.94
CA HIS A 631 6.43 24.81 21.70
C HIS A 631 5.97 23.64 20.82
N VAL A 632 5.89 23.83 19.50
CA VAL A 632 5.51 22.78 18.54
C VAL A 632 6.72 21.91 18.12
N GLN A 633 7.95 22.28 18.49
CA GLN A 633 9.16 21.53 18.16
C GLN A 633 9.66 20.56 19.26
N GLU A 634 9.11 20.59 20.48
CA GLU A 634 9.71 19.91 21.64
C GLU A 634 9.09 18.56 22.06
N VAL A 635 8.10 18.00 21.33
CA VAL A 635 7.28 16.87 21.86
C VAL A 635 7.46 15.53 21.11
N SER A 636 8.44 15.40 20.21
CA SER A 636 8.57 14.21 19.33
C SER A 636 9.46 13.06 19.86
N SER A 637 10.01 13.11 21.08
CA SER A 637 10.93 12.08 21.62
C SER A 637 10.41 11.34 22.86
N THR A 638 9.19 11.64 23.28
CA THR A 638 8.70 11.25 24.61
C THR A 638 8.28 9.78 24.70
N GLY A 639 7.82 9.13 23.61
CA GLY A 639 7.22 7.78 23.68
C GLY A 639 8.19 6.62 23.91
N ALA A 640 9.35 6.62 23.24
CA ALA A 640 10.40 5.62 23.44
C ALA A 640 11.15 5.86 24.77
N ALA A 641 11.36 7.13 25.12
CA ALA A 641 11.93 7.54 26.40
C ALA A 641 11.01 7.20 27.58
N ILE A 642 9.69 7.41 27.47
CA ILE A 642 8.69 6.99 28.48
C ILE A 642 8.64 5.48 28.57
N SER A 643 8.67 4.74 27.45
CA SER A 643 8.63 3.28 27.49
C SER A 643 9.88 2.67 28.14
N LEU A 644 11.06 3.23 27.88
CA LEU A 644 12.32 2.81 28.50
C LEU A 644 12.43 3.28 29.95
N ALA A 645 11.99 4.50 30.27
CA ALA A 645 11.96 5.03 31.64
C ALA A 645 10.93 4.29 32.52
N LEU A 646 9.79 3.87 31.97
CA LEU A 646 8.83 3.01 32.66
C LEU A 646 9.38 1.59 32.85
N LEU A 647 10.14 1.05 31.88
CA LEU A 647 10.81 -0.25 32.01
C LEU A 647 11.92 -0.23 33.09
N LEU A 648 12.69 0.86 33.16
CA LEU A 648 13.76 1.05 34.14
C LEU A 648 13.22 1.40 35.53
N ARG A 649 12.13 2.17 35.60
CA ARG A 649 11.39 2.43 36.85
C ARG A 649 10.72 1.17 37.40
N GLN A 650 10.17 0.31 36.53
CA GLN A 650 9.62 -0.98 36.93
C GLN A 650 10.71 -1.96 37.43
N ARG A 651 11.92 -1.92 36.86
CA ARG A 651 13.11 -2.62 37.41
C ARG A 651 13.52 -2.09 38.79
N SER A 652 13.40 -0.78 39.04
CA SER A 652 13.71 -0.14 40.33
C SER A 652 12.66 -0.42 41.41
N GLU A 653 11.38 -0.41 41.06
CA GLU A 653 10.28 -0.67 42.00
C GLU A 653 10.16 -2.18 42.35
N GLN A 654 10.55 -3.09 41.45
CA GLN A 654 10.67 -4.53 41.74
C GLN A 654 11.89 -4.89 42.61
N ALA A 655 12.91 -4.02 42.68
CA ALA A 655 14.00 -4.18 43.64
C ALA A 655 13.63 -3.75 45.07
N ALA A 656 12.55 -2.97 45.24
CA ALA A 656 12.12 -2.40 46.52
C ALA A 656 10.87 -3.05 47.13
N GLY A 657 10.19 -3.95 46.41
CA GLY A 657 8.88 -4.49 46.81
C GLY A 657 8.80 -6.01 46.75
N GLY A 658 9.30 -6.70 47.78
CA GLY A 658 9.05 -8.13 47.97
C GLY A 658 9.85 -8.75 49.12
N GLY A 659 9.29 -8.72 50.33
CA GLY A 659 9.66 -9.68 51.39
C GLY A 659 9.43 -9.23 52.83
N ASP A 660 8.17 -9.27 53.31
CA ASP A 660 7.91 -9.58 54.72
C ASP A 660 7.93 -11.12 54.84
N ASP A 661 9.08 -11.69 55.15
CA ASP A 661 9.25 -12.83 56.07
C ASP A 661 10.75 -13.14 56.25
N GLU A 662 11.09 -13.41 57.51
CA GLU A 662 12.41 -13.38 58.14
C GLU A 662 13.39 -14.48 57.67
N ASP A 663 14.51 -14.10 57.04
CA ASP A 663 15.85 -14.55 57.44
C ASP A 663 16.93 -13.61 56.88
N GLY A 664 17.89 -13.23 57.72
CA GLY A 664 18.77 -12.09 57.49
C GLY A 664 19.93 -12.34 56.54
N SER A 665 20.03 -11.53 55.48
CA SER A 665 21.28 -10.91 54.98
C SER A 665 21.01 -10.03 53.75
N GLN A 666 21.07 -8.71 53.91
CA GLN A 666 21.10 -7.74 52.80
C GLN A 666 22.55 -7.52 52.34
N GLU A 667 22.87 -7.74 51.07
CA GLU A 667 24.16 -7.33 50.48
C GLU A 667 24.10 -5.84 50.07
N LYS A 668 24.86 -5.01 50.78
CA LYS A 668 25.17 -3.61 50.42
C LYS A 668 26.27 -3.56 49.35
N TRP A 669 26.12 -2.70 48.35
CA TRP A 669 27.25 -2.26 47.52
C TRP A 669 28.21 -1.43 48.39
N PRO A 670 29.51 -1.74 48.46
CA PRO A 670 30.40 -1.06 49.39
C PRO A 670 30.80 0.32 48.85
N GLY A 671 30.46 1.39 49.58
CA GLY A 671 31.20 2.65 49.53
C GLY A 671 30.51 3.88 48.94
N LEU A 672 29.22 3.84 48.60
CA LEU A 672 28.47 5.01 48.14
C LEU A 672 27.42 5.42 49.19
N SER A 673 27.25 6.72 49.38
CA SER A 673 26.13 7.28 50.16
C SER A 673 24.86 7.33 49.31
N GLU A 674 23.68 7.32 49.94
CA GLU A 674 22.38 7.31 49.25
C GLU A 674 22.18 8.51 48.29
N GLU A 675 22.83 9.65 48.56
CA GLU A 675 22.82 10.81 47.65
C GLU A 675 23.72 10.59 46.41
N GLU A 676 24.79 9.81 46.51
CA GLU A 676 25.71 9.50 45.40
C GLU A 676 25.12 8.45 44.45
N GLU A 677 24.35 7.48 44.95
CA GLU A 677 23.56 6.55 44.12
C GLU A 677 22.46 7.29 43.34
N ALA A 678 21.74 8.22 43.98
CA ALA A 678 20.71 9.02 43.32
C ALA A 678 21.26 9.97 42.23
N ALA A 679 22.48 10.50 42.43
CA ALA A 679 23.17 11.33 41.46
C ALA A 679 23.68 10.52 40.25
N ALA A 680 24.19 9.29 40.46
CA ALA A 680 24.60 8.38 39.39
C ALA A 680 23.42 7.94 38.51
N HIS A 681 22.25 7.68 39.10
CA HIS A 681 21.01 7.39 38.39
C HIS A 681 20.52 8.58 37.54
N SER A 682 20.67 9.81 38.03
CA SER A 682 20.29 11.02 37.29
C SER A 682 21.26 11.33 36.14
N SER A 683 22.55 11.03 36.31
CA SER A 683 23.58 11.23 35.28
C SER A 683 23.41 10.29 34.08
N ALA A 684 23.06 9.02 34.29
CA ALA A 684 22.86 8.05 33.21
C ALA A 684 21.65 8.40 32.32
N VAL A 685 20.59 8.95 32.92
CA VAL A 685 19.40 9.45 32.21
C VAL A 685 19.74 10.71 31.40
N LEU A 686 20.54 11.62 31.96
CA LEU A 686 20.98 12.84 31.27
C LEU A 686 21.98 12.57 30.14
N SER A 687 22.87 11.58 30.28
CA SER A 687 23.79 11.15 29.22
C SER A 687 23.06 10.47 28.06
N ALA A 688 22.01 9.71 28.33
CA ALA A 688 21.17 9.10 27.28
C ALA A 688 20.35 10.15 26.50
N LEU A 689 19.96 11.26 27.15
CA LEU A 689 19.23 12.36 26.53
C LEU A 689 20.11 13.25 25.63
N TRP A 690 21.41 13.36 25.87
CA TRP A 690 22.32 14.21 25.09
C TRP A 690 22.67 13.61 23.70
N PHE A 691 22.59 12.29 23.51
CA PHE A 691 23.06 11.60 22.30
C PHE A 691 22.01 11.42 21.18
N LEU A 692 20.75 11.84 21.38
CA LEU A 692 19.62 11.54 20.48
C LEU A 692 19.14 12.73 19.62
N ASP A 693 19.94 13.78 19.51
CA ASP A 693 19.60 15.04 18.81
C ASP A 693 19.38 14.99 17.27
N PRO A 694 19.75 13.94 16.48
CA PRO A 694 19.56 14.04 15.01
C PRO A 694 18.46 13.18 14.36
N CYS A 695 17.50 12.57 15.08
CA CYS A 695 16.49 11.70 14.44
C CYS A 695 15.07 11.88 15.00
N ALA A 696 14.24 12.74 14.40
CA ALA A 696 12.81 12.85 14.76
C ALA A 696 11.91 13.30 13.59
N HIS A 697 10.98 12.43 13.16
CA HIS A 697 9.77 12.75 12.39
C HIS A 697 8.63 11.75 12.75
N GLY A 698 7.41 12.26 13.00
CA GLY A 698 6.14 11.50 12.98
C GLY A 698 5.47 11.23 14.34
N LEU A 699 4.39 11.96 14.67
CA LEU A 699 3.68 11.92 15.97
C LEU A 699 2.26 11.29 15.91
N ASP A 700 1.75 10.91 14.74
CA ASP A 700 0.40 10.29 14.61
C ASP A 700 0.41 8.76 14.72
N GLU A 701 1.54 8.11 14.42
CA GLU A 701 1.68 6.63 14.45
C GLU A 701 1.62 6.06 15.89
N LEU A 702 1.98 6.85 16.91
CA LEU A 702 2.09 6.40 18.30
C LEU A 702 0.73 6.26 19.02
N ILE A 703 -0.29 7.05 18.64
CA ILE A 703 -1.63 6.94 19.23
C ILE A 703 -2.31 5.66 18.72
N VAL A 704 -2.13 5.34 17.43
CA VAL A 704 -2.59 4.08 16.82
C VAL A 704 -1.83 2.90 17.41
N PHE A 705 -0.51 3.00 17.56
CA PHE A 705 0.31 1.94 18.14
C PHE A 705 -0.01 1.68 19.61
N ASP A 706 -0.19 2.70 20.44
CA ASP A 706 -0.52 2.54 21.86
C ASP A 706 -1.97 2.06 22.09
N ALA A 707 -2.93 2.52 21.27
CA ALA A 707 -4.29 2.00 21.28
C ALA A 707 -4.37 0.53 20.85
N VAL A 708 -3.65 0.14 19.79
CA VAL A 708 -3.58 -1.24 19.31
C VAL A 708 -2.82 -2.13 20.31
N LYS A 709 -1.73 -1.64 20.89
CA LYS A 709 -0.95 -2.37 21.91
C LYS A 709 -1.74 -2.62 23.20
N ARG A 710 -2.48 -1.62 23.70
CA ARG A 710 -3.32 -1.76 24.91
C ARG A 710 -4.56 -2.62 24.69
N LYS A 711 -5.16 -2.60 23.50
CA LYS A 711 -6.41 -3.32 23.17
C LYS A 711 -6.17 -4.76 22.69
N PHE A 712 -5.03 -5.05 22.05
CA PHE A 712 -4.76 -6.35 21.41
C PHE A 712 -3.54 -7.11 21.98
N GLY A 713 -2.89 -6.62 23.05
CA GLY A 713 -1.88 -7.39 23.79
C GLY A 713 -0.72 -7.90 22.91
N ILE A 714 -0.26 -7.08 21.97
CA ILE A 714 0.75 -7.44 20.96
C ILE A 714 2.15 -7.44 21.61
N ALA A 715 2.45 -8.52 22.32
CA ALA A 715 3.74 -9.13 22.66
C ALA A 715 3.59 -9.83 24.03
N PRO A 716 3.94 -11.13 24.14
CA PRO A 716 5.33 -11.49 23.94
C PRO A 716 5.55 -12.85 23.24
N ALA A 717 5.68 -12.81 21.91
CA ALA A 717 6.43 -13.84 21.18
C ALA A 717 7.95 -13.74 21.42
N ALA A 718 8.42 -12.64 22.04
CA ALA A 718 9.79 -12.52 22.56
C ALA A 718 10.02 -13.36 23.84
N GLU A 719 8.99 -13.61 24.65
CA GLU A 719 9.14 -14.32 25.94
C GLU A 719 9.26 -15.84 25.78
N GLN A 720 8.68 -16.44 24.73
CA GLN A 720 8.83 -17.87 24.48
C GLN A 720 10.15 -18.26 23.79
N ARG A 721 10.87 -17.31 23.18
CA ARG A 721 12.24 -17.55 22.67
C ARG A 721 13.32 -17.33 23.73
N ILE A 722 13.07 -16.51 24.74
CA ILE A 722 13.99 -16.29 25.87
C ILE A 722 13.91 -17.43 26.90
N ARG A 723 12.76 -18.09 27.08
CA ARG A 723 12.62 -19.26 27.98
C ARG A 723 13.35 -20.55 27.53
N ARG A 724 14.07 -20.56 26.40
CA ARG A 724 14.87 -21.72 25.95
C ARG A 724 16.36 -21.43 25.78
N LEU A 725 16.83 -20.26 26.20
CA LEU A 725 18.26 -19.91 26.20
C LEU A 725 18.84 -19.85 27.62
N ASP A 726 18.21 -20.55 28.56
CA ASP A 726 18.69 -20.74 29.93
C ASP A 726 19.54 -22.02 30.04
N LEU A 727 20.54 -22.13 29.15
CA LEU A 727 21.70 -23.03 29.26
C LEU A 727 22.99 -22.29 28.89
#